data_AF-A0A329U5S6-F1
#
_entry.id   AF-A0A329U5S6-F1
#
_cell.length_a   1.000
_cell.length_b   1.000
_cell.length_c   1.000
_cell.angle_alpha   90.00
_cell.angle_beta   90.00
_cell.angle_gamma   90.00
#
_symmetry.space_group_name_H-M   'P 1'
#
loop_
_entity.id
_entity.type
_entity.pdbx_description
1 polymer ?
#
loop_
_entity_poly.entity_id
_entity_poly.type
_entity_poly.pdbx_seq_one_letter_code
_entity_poly.pdbx_strand_id
1 'polypeptide(L)'
;METGETIKKGLLRLERYAQNIPGGFHCCAEDPENGYPFAYISDRFLEILGWERAEFAARFDNRYTALVHPDDLADGLRYRNAENSATYAQEGDNIFRMLGKNGYRWVSSAANRVEWRGDGYIVGTITDITPYMELREKLEQQNRTQREALETANRNLLRMMQQMEEQKTQFAQTTARNMEKEERYRQRLNHDALTGTYNRRYYEDVVRNNIGPAGIALMDIDDFKICNDTYGHHAGDLALETVAKAIRSCIRETDLLIRYGGDEFLLVLSGIPADYLKTKLEQIRDAVQKAVVPGYPHFRLSLSIGGAMQTLADPMENVVRRADLLMYQAKNHKDAVAVDTQDSRLAAQEQVLEEKPVILLVDDAMMNRMMLTGILGGDYRILEAGNGKQCLELLREKAGQISLVLLDINMPVMDGFEVLRTMNTNHTIEDVPVIMISSDDSEEAIRKAYELGASDYVSRPFDAKIVYRRVVNTIKLYAKQRRLVQMVSDQIRAREKNTDVLVGVLSQIVEFRNGESGSHVRHIRVITETLLHRLMELTSRYDLTPEQQDDIPLASALHDIGKIGIDEAILNKPGKLTAEEFAVIKTHSMLGAEMLQKTESFADQPLLQTAYEIARWHHERWDGKGYPDGLKGDDIPISAQLVSMADVYDALTSERCYKKAFPHETAVQMITNGACGAFNPLLIQCLLDVQGELKQDILQW
;
A
#
# COMPACT_ATOMS: atom_id res chain seq x y z
N MET A 1 -14.34 61.40 -90.10
CA MET A 1 -13.34 62.47 -90.28
C MET A 1 -12.53 62.16 -91.53
N GLU A 2 -12.66 62.97 -92.58
CA GLU A 2 -11.85 62.84 -93.79
C GLU A 2 -10.43 63.36 -93.51
N THR A 3 -9.46 62.46 -93.51
CA THR A 3 -8.04 62.82 -93.39
C THR A 3 -7.37 62.66 -94.75
N GLY A 4 -6.62 63.67 -95.20
CA GLY A 4 -5.87 63.64 -96.45
C GLY A 4 -4.98 62.40 -96.60
N GLU A 5 -4.73 61.99 -97.85
CA GLU A 5 -4.08 60.73 -98.25
C GLU A 5 -2.74 60.43 -97.53
N THR A 6 -2.03 61.47 -97.10
CA THR A 6 -0.76 61.40 -96.35
C THR A 6 -0.95 60.94 -94.89
N ILE A 7 -2.04 61.36 -94.24
CA ILE A 7 -2.39 60.97 -92.87
C ILE A 7 -2.82 59.50 -92.86
N LYS A 8 -3.57 59.08 -93.88
CA LYS A 8 -4.00 57.70 -94.10
C LYS A 8 -2.81 56.73 -94.22
N LYS A 9 -1.76 57.10 -94.97
CA LYS A 9 -0.51 56.32 -95.08
C LYS A 9 0.31 56.29 -93.78
N GLY A 10 0.32 57.37 -93.00
CA GLY A 10 0.99 57.43 -91.69
C GLY A 10 0.33 56.52 -90.64
N LEU A 11 -1.01 56.53 -90.57
CA LEU A 11 -1.82 55.66 -89.71
C LEU A 11 -1.64 54.18 -90.05
N LEU A 12 -1.64 53.81 -91.34
CA LEU A 12 -1.38 52.44 -91.83
C LEU A 12 0.01 51.91 -91.43
N ARG A 13 1.01 52.80 -91.27
CA ARG A 13 2.36 52.43 -90.83
C ARG A 13 2.41 52.20 -89.33
N LEU A 14 1.76 53.05 -88.54
CA LEU A 14 1.57 52.89 -87.09
C LEU A 14 0.81 51.59 -86.77
N GLU A 15 -0.22 51.26 -87.54
CA GLU A 15 -1.01 50.05 -87.39
C GLU A 15 -0.17 48.76 -87.56
N ARG A 16 0.76 48.72 -88.53
CA ARG A 16 1.71 47.61 -88.67
C ARG A 16 2.68 47.46 -87.51
N TYR A 17 3.11 48.56 -86.89
CA TYR A 17 3.99 48.50 -85.71
C TYR A 17 3.23 48.14 -84.44
N ALA A 18 1.98 48.60 -84.30
CA ALA A 18 1.12 48.32 -83.15
C ALA A 18 0.67 46.85 -83.07
N GLN A 19 0.55 46.15 -84.21
CA GLN A 19 0.17 44.73 -84.26
C GLN A 19 1.15 43.78 -83.54
N ASN A 20 2.41 44.19 -83.33
CA ASN A 20 3.43 43.39 -82.65
C ASN A 20 3.62 43.75 -81.16
N ILE A 21 2.81 44.67 -80.62
CA ILE A 21 2.88 45.05 -79.21
C ILE A 21 1.88 44.18 -78.41
N PRO A 22 2.28 43.53 -77.30
CA PRO A 22 1.40 42.63 -76.54
C PRO A 22 0.14 43.30 -75.96
N GLY A 23 0.21 44.61 -75.73
CA GLY A 23 -0.88 45.44 -75.18
C GLY A 23 -1.72 46.14 -76.23
N GLY A 24 -2.90 46.61 -75.83
CA GLY A 24 -3.78 47.44 -76.63
C GLY A 24 -3.21 48.85 -76.77
N PHE A 25 -3.13 49.37 -78.00
CA PHE A 25 -2.50 50.65 -78.28
C PHE A 25 -3.56 51.70 -78.61
N HIS A 26 -3.38 52.91 -78.09
CA HIS A 26 -4.24 54.04 -78.40
C HIS A 26 -3.45 55.35 -78.53
N CYS A 27 -4.02 56.28 -79.28
CA CYS A 27 -3.54 57.65 -79.41
C CYS A 27 -4.75 58.58 -79.26
N CYS A 28 -4.64 59.56 -78.36
CA CYS A 28 -5.66 60.57 -78.17
C CYS A 28 -5.09 61.95 -78.45
N ALA A 29 -5.90 62.86 -78.96
CA ALA A 29 -5.54 64.28 -78.97
C ALA A 29 -5.46 64.79 -77.53
N GLU A 30 -4.52 65.70 -77.28
CA GLU A 30 -4.37 66.35 -75.99
C GLU A 30 -5.40 67.49 -75.83
N ASP A 31 -6.65 67.09 -75.67
CA ASP A 31 -7.79 67.99 -75.49
C ASP A 31 -8.56 67.58 -74.22
N PRO A 32 -8.19 68.14 -73.06
CA PRO A 32 -8.81 67.82 -71.78
C PRO A 32 -10.30 68.21 -71.71
N GLU A 33 -10.69 69.30 -72.37
CA GLU A 33 -12.07 69.83 -72.34
C GLU A 33 -13.04 68.88 -73.05
N ASN A 34 -12.58 68.21 -74.11
CA ASN A 34 -13.35 67.19 -74.83
C ASN A 34 -13.03 65.74 -74.40
N GLY A 35 -12.35 65.55 -73.28
CA GLY A 35 -12.13 64.22 -72.69
C GLY A 35 -11.11 63.34 -73.41
N TYR A 36 -10.08 63.96 -74.00
CA TYR A 36 -9.00 63.32 -74.76
C TYR A 36 -9.52 62.43 -75.89
N PRO A 37 -10.00 63.04 -77.00
CA PRO A 37 -10.65 62.29 -78.05
C PRO A 37 -9.67 61.35 -78.77
N PHE A 38 -10.10 60.13 -79.10
CA PHE A 38 -9.23 59.18 -79.79
C PHE A 38 -8.92 59.64 -81.21
N ALA A 39 -7.63 59.72 -81.52
CA ALA A 39 -7.11 59.85 -82.88
C ALA A 39 -6.87 58.47 -83.51
N TYR A 40 -6.53 57.47 -82.69
CA TYR A 40 -6.34 56.08 -83.13
C TYR A 40 -6.54 55.09 -81.98
N ILE A 41 -7.08 53.90 -82.28
CA ILE A 41 -7.14 52.73 -81.38
C ILE A 41 -6.84 51.47 -82.19
N SER A 42 -5.99 50.59 -81.66
CA SER A 42 -5.70 49.29 -82.27
C SER A 42 -6.82 48.28 -82.02
N ASP A 43 -6.91 47.25 -82.86
CA ASP A 43 -7.88 46.16 -82.64
C ASP A 43 -7.62 45.46 -81.30
N ARG A 44 -6.35 45.31 -80.90
CA ARG A 44 -5.98 44.72 -79.61
C ARG A 44 -6.50 45.52 -78.40
N PHE A 45 -6.60 46.85 -78.52
CA PHE A 45 -7.20 47.71 -77.48
C PHE A 45 -8.69 47.40 -77.31
N LEU A 46 -9.39 47.23 -78.43
CA LEU A 46 -10.80 46.85 -78.45
C LEU A 46 -11.03 45.42 -77.93
N GLU A 47 -10.17 44.48 -78.32
CA GLU A 47 -10.21 43.08 -77.83
C GLU A 47 -10.03 42.99 -76.31
N ILE A 48 -9.05 43.72 -75.75
CA ILE A 48 -8.81 43.75 -74.29
C ILE A 48 -10.05 44.20 -73.53
N LEU A 49 -10.76 45.20 -74.05
CA LEU A 49 -11.98 45.71 -73.42
C LEU A 49 -13.24 44.95 -73.88
N GLY A 50 -13.14 44.09 -74.90
CA GLY A 50 -14.22 43.29 -75.45
C GLY A 50 -15.22 44.06 -76.31
N TRP A 51 -14.85 45.22 -76.85
CA TRP A 51 -15.73 46.06 -77.67
C TRP A 51 -15.57 45.80 -79.16
N GLU A 52 -16.66 45.85 -79.93
CA GLU A 52 -16.56 45.98 -81.38
C GLU A 52 -16.37 47.44 -81.78
N ARG A 53 -15.61 47.70 -82.85
CA ARG A 53 -15.21 49.07 -83.25
C ARG A 53 -16.41 50.00 -83.50
N ALA A 54 -17.48 49.50 -84.12
CA ALA A 54 -18.69 50.28 -84.38
C ALA A 54 -19.47 50.60 -83.09
N GLU A 55 -19.57 49.63 -82.17
CA GLU A 55 -20.22 49.80 -80.87
C GLU A 55 -19.44 50.78 -79.99
N PHE A 56 -18.11 50.68 -79.97
CA PHE A 56 -17.22 51.55 -79.22
C PHE A 56 -17.39 53.01 -79.64
N ALA A 57 -17.38 53.28 -80.95
CA ALA A 57 -17.53 54.63 -81.48
C ALA A 57 -18.89 55.26 -81.11
N ALA A 58 -19.97 54.49 -81.14
CA ALA A 58 -21.30 54.97 -80.80
C ALA A 58 -21.48 55.20 -79.28
N ARG A 59 -20.82 54.41 -78.44
CA ARG A 59 -21.02 54.43 -76.99
C ARG A 59 -20.21 55.48 -76.26
N PHE A 60 -18.98 55.75 -76.70
CA PHE A 60 -18.03 56.55 -75.93
C PHE A 60 -17.83 57.97 -76.47
N ASP A 61 -18.58 58.37 -77.51
CA ASP A 61 -18.48 59.70 -78.15
C ASP A 61 -17.02 60.11 -78.43
N ASN A 62 -16.20 59.11 -78.78
CA ASN A 62 -14.77 59.22 -79.01
C ASN A 62 -13.91 59.69 -77.80
N ARG A 63 -14.39 59.69 -76.55
CA ARG A 63 -13.68 60.20 -75.37
C ARG A 63 -12.94 59.11 -74.59
N TYR A 64 -11.68 59.33 -74.25
CA TYR A 64 -10.91 58.40 -73.41
C TYR A 64 -11.41 58.37 -71.97
N THR A 65 -11.75 59.52 -71.39
CA THR A 65 -12.19 59.63 -69.99
C THR A 65 -13.46 58.84 -69.70
N ALA A 66 -14.32 58.66 -70.71
CA ALA A 66 -15.53 57.86 -70.61
C ALA A 66 -15.27 56.36 -70.38
N LEU A 67 -14.03 55.90 -70.56
CA LEU A 67 -13.64 54.52 -70.35
C LEU A 67 -13.02 54.28 -68.98
N VAL A 68 -12.50 55.29 -68.29
CA VAL A 68 -11.83 55.09 -67.00
C VAL A 68 -12.88 55.09 -65.89
N HIS A 69 -12.74 54.19 -64.91
CA HIS A 69 -13.62 54.15 -63.75
C HIS A 69 -13.59 55.50 -63.00
N PRO A 70 -14.73 56.05 -62.54
CA PRO A 70 -14.78 57.35 -61.88
C PRO A 70 -13.80 57.50 -60.71
N ASP A 71 -13.71 56.50 -59.83
CA ASP A 71 -12.78 56.50 -58.68
C ASP A 71 -11.30 56.52 -59.10
N ASP A 72 -10.98 56.00 -60.29
CA ASP A 72 -9.60 55.88 -60.77
C ASP A 72 -9.24 56.98 -61.78
N LEU A 73 -10.20 57.85 -62.13
CA LEU A 73 -10.07 58.84 -63.20
C LEU A 73 -9.01 59.89 -62.90
N ALA A 74 -8.96 60.38 -61.66
CA ALA A 74 -8.02 61.43 -61.26
C ALA A 74 -6.57 60.93 -61.30
N ASP A 75 -6.31 59.76 -60.73
CA ASP A 75 -4.97 59.17 -60.67
C ASP A 75 -4.55 58.59 -62.03
N GLY A 76 -5.46 57.94 -62.75
CA GLY A 76 -5.22 57.40 -64.09
C GLY A 76 -4.87 58.49 -65.11
N LEU A 77 -5.53 59.66 -65.07
CA LEU A 77 -5.18 60.79 -65.93
C LEU A 77 -3.87 61.47 -65.52
N ARG A 78 -3.62 61.62 -64.21
CA ARG A 78 -2.37 62.18 -63.68
C ARG A 78 -1.16 61.38 -64.16
N TYR A 79 -1.23 60.05 -64.09
CA TYR A 79 -0.13 59.18 -64.53
C TYR A 79 0.02 59.14 -66.06
N ARG A 80 -1.09 59.05 -66.79
CA ARG A 80 -1.11 58.95 -68.25
C ARG A 80 -0.61 60.24 -68.95
N ASN A 81 -0.90 61.40 -68.39
CA ASN A 81 -0.62 62.69 -69.03
C ASN A 81 0.73 63.29 -68.61
N ALA A 82 1.52 62.59 -67.80
CA ALA A 82 2.89 62.99 -67.49
C ALA A 82 3.77 62.99 -68.75
N GLU A 83 4.78 63.88 -68.82
CA GLU A 83 5.67 64.02 -69.99
C GLU A 83 6.35 62.70 -70.41
N ASN A 84 6.57 61.78 -69.47
CA ASN A 84 7.04 60.42 -69.71
C ASN A 84 6.55 59.50 -68.58
N SER A 85 5.48 58.73 -68.78
CA SER A 85 4.84 57.98 -67.67
C SER A 85 5.77 56.96 -67.01
N ALA A 86 6.79 56.48 -67.75
CA ALA A 86 7.78 55.52 -67.25
C ALA A 86 8.70 56.09 -66.16
N THR A 87 8.87 57.42 -66.07
CA THR A 87 9.76 58.06 -65.09
C THR A 87 9.06 58.40 -63.77
N TYR A 88 7.73 58.28 -63.70
CA TYR A 88 6.88 58.65 -62.56
C TYR A 88 6.15 57.48 -61.89
N ALA A 89 6.42 56.23 -62.28
CA ALA A 89 5.74 55.06 -61.72
C ALA A 89 6.17 54.78 -60.26
N GLN A 90 5.34 55.15 -59.29
CA GLN A 90 5.31 54.50 -57.97
C GLN A 90 4.55 53.16 -58.08
N GLU A 91 4.81 52.21 -57.17
CA GLU A 91 4.16 50.88 -57.20
C GLU A 91 2.62 51.01 -57.20
N GLY A 92 1.99 50.70 -58.34
CA GLY A 92 0.53 50.64 -58.47
C GLY A 92 -0.13 51.81 -59.21
N ASP A 93 0.54 52.94 -59.42
CA ASP A 93 -0.04 54.15 -60.05
C ASP A 93 -0.37 53.97 -61.54
N ASN A 94 0.13 52.90 -62.15
CA ASN A 94 -0.13 52.54 -63.54
C ASN A 94 -1.33 51.57 -63.70
N ILE A 95 -1.97 51.16 -62.60
CA ILE A 95 -3.08 50.21 -62.56
C ILE A 95 -4.39 50.93 -62.29
N PHE A 96 -5.35 50.82 -63.19
CA PHE A 96 -6.68 51.37 -63.01
C PHE A 96 -7.73 50.56 -63.75
N ARG A 97 -9.01 50.82 -63.46
CA ARG A 97 -10.12 50.13 -64.09
C ARG A 97 -10.58 50.85 -65.35
N MET A 98 -10.71 50.10 -66.44
CA MET A 98 -11.34 50.56 -67.68
C MET A 98 -12.63 49.79 -67.98
N LEU A 99 -13.63 50.48 -68.51
CA LEU A 99 -14.94 49.92 -68.81
C LEU A 99 -14.89 49.03 -70.06
N GLY A 100 -14.93 47.72 -69.84
CA GLY A 100 -15.14 46.72 -70.88
C GLY A 100 -16.62 46.43 -71.13
N LYS A 101 -16.90 45.62 -72.16
CA LYS A 101 -18.27 45.22 -72.56
C LYS A 101 -19.04 44.50 -71.45
N ASN A 102 -18.33 43.74 -70.60
CA ASN A 102 -18.89 42.94 -69.52
C ASN A 102 -18.57 43.49 -68.12
N GLY A 103 -18.30 44.80 -68.01
CA GLY A 103 -17.92 45.45 -66.76
C GLY A 103 -16.49 45.98 -66.77
N TYR A 104 -16.05 46.51 -65.63
CA TYR A 104 -14.72 47.08 -65.49
C TYR A 104 -13.64 46.00 -65.47
N ARG A 105 -12.52 46.27 -66.17
CA ARG A 105 -11.32 45.44 -66.18
C ARG A 105 -10.16 46.20 -65.58
N TRP A 106 -9.33 45.52 -64.81
CA TRP A 106 -8.08 46.09 -64.34
C TRP A 106 -7.07 46.09 -65.47
N VAL A 107 -6.58 47.28 -65.80
CA VAL A 107 -5.54 47.45 -66.81
C VAL A 107 -4.32 48.11 -66.20
N SER A 108 -3.15 47.68 -66.66
CA SER A 108 -1.93 48.46 -66.51
C SER A 108 -1.77 49.32 -67.76
N SER A 109 -1.55 50.62 -67.59
CA SER A 109 -1.30 51.54 -68.71
C SER A 109 0.11 52.13 -68.66
N ALA A 110 0.65 52.47 -69.82
CA ALA A 110 1.82 53.32 -69.97
C ALA A 110 1.57 54.28 -71.13
N ALA A 111 1.89 55.56 -70.98
CA ALA A 111 1.62 56.57 -72.00
C ALA A 111 2.70 57.65 -72.06
N ASN A 112 2.91 58.19 -73.26
CA ASN A 112 3.84 59.27 -73.52
C ASN A 112 3.12 60.38 -74.27
N ARG A 113 3.44 61.62 -73.90
CA ARG A 113 3.02 62.81 -74.62
C ARG A 113 3.93 63.02 -75.83
N VAL A 114 3.36 63.30 -76.99
CA VAL A 114 4.06 63.47 -78.27
C VAL A 114 3.47 64.66 -78.99
N GLU A 115 4.31 65.54 -79.54
CA GLU A 115 3.87 66.66 -80.37
C GLU A 115 4.05 66.33 -81.86
N TRP A 116 3.02 66.56 -82.67
CA TRP A 116 3.06 66.31 -84.11
C TRP A 116 2.41 67.45 -84.89
N ARG A 117 3.20 68.12 -85.73
CA ARG A 117 2.79 69.26 -86.57
C ARG A 117 2.16 70.43 -85.79
N GLY A 118 2.58 70.63 -84.54
CA GLY A 118 2.10 71.69 -83.65
C GLY A 118 0.89 71.30 -82.78
N ASP A 119 0.37 70.07 -82.95
CA ASP A 119 -0.71 69.52 -82.13
C ASP A 119 -0.18 68.47 -81.14
N GLY A 120 -0.69 68.50 -79.91
CA GLY A 120 -0.32 67.55 -78.84
C GLY A 120 -1.14 66.25 -78.89
N TYR A 121 -0.47 65.11 -78.68
CA TYR A 121 -1.07 63.78 -78.62
C TYR A 121 -0.56 62.97 -77.43
N ILE A 122 -1.41 62.09 -76.91
CA ILE A 122 -1.06 61.15 -75.85
C ILE A 122 -1.15 59.74 -76.41
N VAL A 123 0.00 59.08 -76.51
CA VAL A 123 0.17 57.74 -77.06
C VAL A 123 0.36 56.77 -75.92
N GLY A 124 -0.53 55.80 -75.78
CA GLY A 124 -0.50 54.85 -74.66
C GLY A 124 -0.75 53.40 -75.06
N THR A 125 -0.30 52.51 -74.18
CA THR A 125 -0.61 51.09 -74.20
C THR A 125 -1.41 50.72 -72.95
N ILE A 126 -2.26 49.70 -73.07
CA ILE A 126 -2.97 49.06 -71.96
C ILE A 126 -2.75 47.55 -72.00
N THR A 127 -2.68 46.91 -70.84
CA THR A 127 -2.58 45.45 -70.71
C THR A 127 -3.59 44.98 -69.68
N ASP A 128 -4.36 43.94 -69.98
CA ASP A 128 -5.31 43.32 -69.04
C ASP A 128 -4.55 42.60 -67.93
N ILE A 129 -4.75 43.04 -66.69
CA ILE A 129 -4.17 42.44 -65.49
C ILE A 129 -5.25 41.95 -64.52
N THR A 130 -6.51 41.91 -64.96
CA THR A 130 -7.64 41.40 -64.18
C THR A 130 -7.37 40.00 -63.58
N PRO A 131 -6.83 39.01 -64.34
CA PRO A 131 -6.54 37.68 -63.79
C PRO A 131 -5.50 37.69 -62.66
N TYR A 132 -4.56 38.64 -62.69
CA TYR A 132 -3.53 38.78 -61.67
C TYR A 132 -4.11 39.37 -60.37
N MET A 133 -4.98 40.38 -60.49
CA MET A 133 -5.66 40.99 -59.34
C MET A 133 -6.57 39.99 -58.64
N GLU A 134 -7.35 39.21 -59.39
CA GLU A 134 -8.21 38.15 -58.83
C GLU A 134 -7.41 37.05 -58.12
N LEU A 135 -6.24 36.67 -58.65
CA LEU A 135 -5.37 35.68 -58.01
C LEU A 135 -4.77 36.23 -56.71
N ARG A 136 -4.36 37.50 -56.70
CA ARG A 136 -3.82 38.16 -55.52
C ARG A 136 -4.84 38.22 -54.38
N GLU A 137 -6.07 38.63 -54.68
CA GLU A 137 -7.16 38.65 -53.68
C GLU A 137 -7.42 37.26 -53.08
N LYS A 138 -7.43 36.21 -53.91
CA LYS A 138 -7.58 34.82 -53.43
C LYS A 138 -6.45 34.40 -52.49
N LEU A 139 -5.21 34.75 -52.82
CA LEU A 139 -4.04 34.41 -52.00
C LEU A 139 -4.05 35.15 -50.66
N GLU A 140 -4.44 36.43 -50.67
CA GLU A 140 -4.60 37.22 -49.45
C GLU A 140 -5.69 36.65 -48.54
N GLN A 141 -6.81 36.21 -49.13
CA GLN A 141 -7.89 35.55 -48.39
C GLN A 141 -7.43 34.23 -47.76
N GLN A 142 -6.71 33.38 -48.51
CA GLN A 142 -6.16 32.12 -47.99
C GLN A 142 -5.18 32.35 -46.82
N ASN A 143 -4.30 33.35 -46.96
CA ASN A 143 -3.35 33.70 -45.90
C ASN A 143 -4.06 34.18 -44.63
N ARG A 144 -5.14 34.96 -44.74
CA ARG A 144 -5.97 35.35 -43.58
C ARG A 144 -6.54 34.12 -42.86
N THR A 145 -7.14 33.20 -43.60
CA THR A 145 -7.73 31.98 -43.03
C THR A 145 -6.67 31.10 -42.34
N GLN A 146 -5.48 30.95 -42.94
CA GLN A 146 -4.39 30.19 -42.31
C GLN A 146 -3.89 30.85 -41.02
N ARG A 147 -3.79 32.18 -41.00
CA ARG A 147 -3.35 32.94 -39.83
C ARG A 147 -4.34 32.81 -38.67
N GLU A 148 -5.63 32.88 -38.93
CA GLU A 148 -6.69 32.68 -37.94
C GLU A 148 -6.68 31.25 -37.36
N ALA A 149 -6.47 30.24 -38.22
CA ALA A 149 -6.36 28.84 -37.79
C ALA A 149 -5.13 28.63 -36.89
N LEU A 150 -3.98 29.22 -37.25
CA LEU A 150 -2.75 29.14 -36.46
C LEU A 150 -2.89 29.84 -35.10
N GLU A 151 -3.52 31.01 -35.05
CA GLU A 151 -3.79 31.71 -33.78
C GLU A 151 -4.73 30.93 -32.86
N THR A 152 -5.68 30.21 -33.44
CA THR A 152 -6.58 29.33 -32.68
C THR A 152 -5.84 28.11 -32.13
N ALA A 153 -5.00 27.48 -32.95
CA ALA A 153 -4.15 26.37 -32.51
C ALA A 153 -3.20 26.78 -31.39
N ASN A 154 -2.54 27.95 -31.52
CA ASN A 154 -1.66 28.48 -30.48
C ASN A 154 -2.40 28.78 -29.16
N ARG A 155 -3.62 29.33 -29.22
CA ARG A 155 -4.45 29.55 -28.03
C ARG A 155 -4.81 28.23 -27.33
N ASN A 156 -5.15 27.19 -28.08
CA ASN A 156 -5.46 25.89 -27.52
C ASN A 156 -4.23 25.23 -26.87
N LEU A 157 -3.06 25.35 -27.50
CA LEU A 157 -1.80 24.83 -26.97
C LEU A 157 -1.42 25.52 -25.66
N LEU A 158 -1.59 26.85 -25.58
CA LEU A 158 -1.35 27.61 -24.34
C LEU A 158 -2.27 27.15 -23.20
N ARG A 159 -3.56 26.90 -23.49
CA ARG A 159 -4.50 26.36 -22.50
C ARG A 159 -4.10 24.97 -22.01
N MET A 160 -3.69 24.06 -22.91
CA MET A 160 -3.19 22.75 -22.52
C MET A 160 -1.93 22.84 -21.65
N MET A 161 -0.99 23.73 -22.00
CA MET A 161 0.21 23.96 -21.19
C MET A 161 -0.12 24.47 -19.79
N GLN A 162 -1.05 25.43 -19.67
CA GLN A 162 -1.51 25.92 -18.37
C GLN A 162 -2.17 24.82 -17.54
N GLN A 163 -3.04 24.01 -18.16
CA GLN A 163 -3.67 22.86 -17.48
C GLN A 163 -2.64 21.82 -17.02
N MET A 164 -1.61 21.54 -17.81
CA MET A 164 -0.54 20.62 -17.40
C MET A 164 0.29 21.19 -16.24
N GLU A 165 0.58 22.49 -16.23
CA GLU A 165 1.32 23.12 -15.13
C GLU A 165 0.49 23.10 -13.83
N GLU A 166 -0.81 23.37 -13.92
CA GLU A 166 -1.75 23.24 -12.79
C GLU A 166 -1.80 21.81 -12.26
N GLN A 167 -1.94 20.81 -13.14
CA GLN A 167 -1.92 19.39 -12.76
C GLN A 167 -0.60 19.00 -12.10
N LYS A 168 0.53 19.46 -12.62
CA LYS A 168 1.86 19.20 -12.05
C LYS A 168 2.01 19.81 -10.66
N THR A 169 1.48 21.02 -10.46
CA THR A 169 1.49 21.71 -9.16
C THR A 169 0.61 20.98 -8.14
N GLN A 170 -0.58 20.55 -8.57
CA GLN A 170 -1.51 19.78 -7.73
C GLN A 170 -0.94 18.40 -7.38
N PHE A 171 -0.27 17.74 -8.32
CA PHE A 171 0.42 16.49 -8.09
C PHE A 171 1.54 16.67 -7.05
N ALA A 172 2.39 17.69 -7.22
CA ALA A 172 3.48 17.99 -6.28
C ALA A 172 2.97 18.27 -4.85
N GLN A 173 1.88 19.03 -4.71
CA GLN A 173 1.24 19.29 -3.41
C GLN A 173 0.69 18.00 -2.78
N THR A 174 0.07 17.15 -3.59
CA THR A 174 -0.48 15.87 -3.13
C THR A 174 0.63 14.92 -2.68
N THR A 175 1.73 14.84 -3.43
CA THR A 175 2.90 14.04 -3.07
C THR A 175 3.53 14.52 -1.76
N ALA A 176 3.71 15.84 -1.59
CA ALA A 176 4.24 16.42 -0.35
C ALA A 176 3.36 16.10 0.86
N ARG A 177 2.04 16.25 0.72
CA ARG A 177 1.07 15.93 1.79
C ARG A 177 1.05 14.45 2.15
N ASN A 178 1.20 13.57 1.16
CA ASN A 178 1.30 12.13 1.39
C ASN A 178 2.60 11.75 2.09
N MET A 179 3.73 12.36 1.70
CA MET A 179 5.02 12.16 2.38
C MET A 179 4.96 12.61 3.85
N GLU A 180 4.38 13.79 4.14
CA GLU A 180 4.18 14.25 5.53
C GLU A 180 3.28 13.31 6.35
N LYS A 181 2.21 12.80 5.72
CA LYS A 181 1.30 11.85 6.37
C LYS A 181 1.99 10.52 6.68
N GLU A 182 2.80 10.03 5.76
CA GLU A 182 3.57 8.80 5.91
C GLU A 182 4.69 8.95 6.96
N GLU A 183 5.36 10.10 7.00
CA GLU A 183 6.37 10.42 8.00
C GLU A 183 5.77 10.53 9.40
N ARG A 184 4.62 11.23 9.55
CA ARG A 184 3.86 11.24 10.81
C ARG A 184 3.40 9.84 11.23
N TYR A 185 3.02 9.01 10.28
CA TYR A 185 2.60 7.63 10.54
C TYR A 185 3.78 6.78 11.02
N ARG A 186 4.94 6.88 10.37
CA ARG A 186 6.19 6.24 10.81
C ARG A 186 6.64 6.73 12.18
N GLN A 187 6.55 8.03 12.46
CA GLN A 187 6.88 8.59 13.78
C GLN A 187 5.98 8.01 14.89
N ARG A 188 4.68 7.83 14.64
CA ARG A 188 3.79 7.19 15.64
C ARG A 188 4.06 5.70 15.82
N LEU A 189 4.43 4.99 14.74
CA LEU A 189 4.69 3.56 14.79
C LEU A 189 6.04 3.20 15.43
N ASN A 190 7.01 4.10 15.37
CA ASN A 190 8.40 3.84 15.78
C ASN A 190 8.78 4.47 17.11
N HIS A 191 7.90 5.25 17.73
CA HIS A 191 8.12 5.88 19.03
C HIS A 191 7.22 5.28 20.12
N ASP A 192 7.73 5.28 21.35
CA ASP A 192 6.99 4.95 22.56
C ASP A 192 6.04 6.09 22.92
N ALA A 193 4.76 5.79 23.12
CA ALA A 193 3.72 6.78 23.33
C ALA A 193 3.88 7.58 24.63
N LEU A 194 4.54 6.99 25.64
CA LEU A 194 4.72 7.59 26.96
C LEU A 194 5.97 8.47 27.01
N THR A 195 7.12 7.91 26.65
CA THR A 195 8.42 8.56 26.82
C THR A 195 8.88 9.36 25.59
N GLY A 196 8.25 9.13 24.44
CA GLY A 196 8.62 9.72 23.15
C GLY A 196 9.94 9.20 22.57
N THR A 197 10.64 8.27 23.25
CA THR A 197 11.82 7.56 22.72
C THR A 197 11.43 6.64 21.57
N TYR A 198 12.40 6.07 20.85
CA TYR A 198 12.08 5.00 19.91
C TYR A 198 11.52 3.79 20.67
N ASN A 199 10.70 2.97 20.03
CA ASN A 199 10.16 1.75 20.63
C ASN A 199 10.94 0.51 20.16
N ARG A 200 10.68 -0.62 20.82
CA ARG A 200 11.31 -1.91 20.48
C ARG A 200 11.17 -2.29 19.01
N ARG A 201 10.03 -1.99 18.38
CA ARG A 201 9.80 -2.27 16.96
C ARG A 201 10.79 -1.53 16.07
N TYR A 202 11.07 -0.26 16.36
CA TYR A 202 12.09 0.50 15.64
C TYR A 202 13.48 -0.14 15.75
N TYR A 203 13.82 -0.69 16.92
CA TYR A 203 15.05 -1.46 17.08
C TYR A 203 15.08 -2.69 16.18
N GLU A 204 14.03 -3.50 16.19
CA GLU A 204 13.95 -4.75 15.42
C GLU A 204 13.97 -4.50 13.90
N ASP A 205 13.25 -3.47 13.44
CA ASP A 205 13.06 -3.19 12.01
C ASP A 205 14.22 -2.38 11.40
N VAL A 206 14.82 -1.45 12.17
CA VAL A 206 15.76 -0.45 11.63
C VAL A 206 17.17 -0.56 12.22
N VAL A 207 17.29 -0.77 13.52
CA VAL A 207 18.59 -0.68 14.23
C VAL A 207 19.34 -2.01 14.22
N ARG A 208 18.64 -3.15 14.32
CA ARG A 208 19.21 -4.49 14.40
C ARG A 208 20.16 -4.82 13.23
N ASN A 209 19.84 -4.31 12.04
CA ASN A 209 20.58 -4.57 10.81
C ASN A 209 21.60 -3.47 10.48
N ASN A 210 21.73 -2.45 11.33
CA ASN A 210 22.61 -1.31 11.08
C ASN A 210 24.08 -1.68 11.35
N ILE A 211 25.01 -1.25 10.49
CA ILE A 211 26.40 -1.70 10.47
C ILE A 211 27.32 -0.53 10.79
N GLY A 212 28.01 -0.57 11.94
CA GLY A 212 29.08 0.37 12.29
C GLY A 212 29.55 0.24 13.74
N PRO A 213 30.75 0.74 14.09
CA PRO A 213 31.22 0.76 15.47
C PRO A 213 30.37 1.73 16.30
N ALA A 214 29.67 1.19 17.30
CA ALA A 214 28.84 1.94 18.22
C ALA A 214 29.02 1.42 19.66
N GLY A 215 28.84 2.30 20.64
CA GLY A 215 28.65 1.90 22.03
C GLY A 215 27.19 1.54 22.25
N ILE A 216 26.92 0.35 22.74
CA ILE A 216 25.57 -0.13 23.06
C ILE A 216 25.46 -0.18 24.57
N ALA A 217 24.37 0.34 25.13
CA ALA A 217 24.09 0.21 26.55
C ALA A 217 22.64 -0.20 26.81
N LEU A 218 22.44 -1.17 27.70
CA LEU A 218 21.15 -1.46 28.31
C LEU A 218 21.10 -0.84 29.70
N MET A 219 19.92 -0.35 30.05
CA MET A 219 19.64 0.32 31.32
C MET A 219 18.31 -0.16 31.85
N ASP A 220 18.28 -0.48 33.13
CA ASP A 220 17.08 -0.87 33.86
C ASP A 220 16.87 0.09 35.03
N ILE A 221 15.62 0.49 35.27
CA ILE A 221 15.26 1.32 36.43
C ILE A 221 15.17 0.42 37.66
N ASP A 222 16.05 0.65 38.64
CA ASP A 222 16.07 -0.18 39.83
C ASP A 222 14.74 -0.07 40.61
N ASP A 223 14.24 -1.21 41.09
CA ASP A 223 13.04 -1.31 41.92
C ASP A 223 11.77 -0.67 41.30
N PHE A 224 11.69 -0.53 39.99
CA PHE A 224 10.56 0.12 39.31
C PHE A 224 9.19 -0.51 39.64
N LYS A 225 9.14 -1.84 39.77
CA LYS A 225 7.94 -2.55 40.22
C LYS A 225 7.49 -2.10 41.62
N ILE A 226 8.43 -1.97 42.56
CA ILE A 226 8.15 -1.50 43.92
C ILE A 226 7.65 -0.05 43.88
N CYS A 227 8.20 0.79 42.99
CA CYS A 227 7.69 2.13 42.76
C CYS A 227 6.21 2.11 42.33
N ASN A 228 5.87 1.32 41.30
CA ASN A 228 4.49 1.21 40.82
C ASN A 228 3.54 0.72 41.91
N ASP A 229 3.96 -0.29 42.68
CA ASP A 229 3.15 -0.86 43.75
C ASP A 229 2.97 0.11 44.93
N THR A 230 3.93 1.02 45.17
CA THR A 230 3.92 1.96 46.30
C THR A 230 3.23 3.28 45.98
N TYR A 231 3.52 3.86 44.80
CA TYR A 231 3.08 5.21 44.42
C TYR A 231 2.04 5.21 43.28
N GLY A 232 1.71 4.04 42.75
CA GLY A 232 0.75 3.84 41.66
C GLY A 232 1.37 4.03 40.27
N HIS A 233 0.70 3.49 39.25
CA HIS A 233 1.17 3.51 37.87
C HIS A 233 1.43 4.91 37.31
N HIS A 234 0.66 5.92 37.73
CA HIS A 234 0.88 7.31 37.29
C HIS A 234 2.25 7.86 37.74
N ALA A 235 2.71 7.49 38.94
CA ALA A 235 4.04 7.88 39.43
C ALA A 235 5.15 7.15 38.64
N GLY A 236 4.92 5.89 38.29
CA GLY A 236 5.81 5.12 37.42
C GLY A 236 5.92 5.70 36.01
N ASP A 237 4.81 6.15 35.44
CA ASP A 237 4.79 6.81 34.13
C ASP A 237 5.63 8.11 34.15
N LEU A 238 5.45 8.94 35.18
CA LEU A 238 6.24 10.15 35.38
C LEU A 238 7.73 9.84 35.62
N ALA A 239 8.06 8.74 36.30
CA ALA A 239 9.43 8.27 36.46
C ALA A 239 10.06 7.89 35.11
N LEU A 240 9.38 7.09 34.30
CA LEU A 240 9.84 6.69 32.96
C LEU A 240 10.10 7.90 32.06
N GLU A 241 9.18 8.87 32.06
CA GLU A 241 9.39 10.13 31.34
C GLU A 241 10.60 10.92 31.85
N THR A 242 10.78 10.96 33.18
CA THR A 242 11.87 11.69 33.83
C THR A 242 13.22 11.05 33.51
N VAL A 243 13.30 9.71 33.54
CA VAL A 243 14.48 8.94 33.12
C VAL A 243 14.79 9.20 31.65
N ALA A 244 13.80 9.09 30.76
CA ALA A 244 14.00 9.32 29.34
C ALA A 244 14.50 10.75 29.04
N LYS A 245 13.94 11.78 29.71
CA LYS A 245 14.38 13.18 29.58
C LYS A 245 15.82 13.38 30.10
N ALA A 246 16.16 12.77 31.24
CA ALA A 246 17.50 12.83 31.81
C ALA A 246 18.54 12.17 30.89
N ILE A 247 18.26 10.97 30.37
CA ILE A 247 19.14 10.28 29.40
C ILE A 247 19.30 11.13 28.13
N ARG A 248 18.19 11.65 27.57
CA ARG A 248 18.22 12.52 26.38
C ARG A 248 19.08 13.76 26.56
N SER A 249 19.03 14.39 27.74
CA SER A 249 19.86 15.57 28.03
C SER A 249 21.37 15.28 28.01
N CYS A 250 21.74 14.00 28.13
CA CYS A 250 23.11 13.55 28.14
C CYS A 250 23.60 13.07 26.78
N ILE A 251 22.77 12.88 25.76
CA ILE A 251 23.17 12.26 24.47
C ILE A 251 22.99 13.23 23.30
N ARG A 252 23.60 12.92 22.14
CA ARG A 252 23.46 13.73 20.91
C ARG A 252 22.14 13.40 20.21
N GLU A 253 21.66 14.28 19.34
CA GLU A 253 20.49 14.01 18.51
C GLU A 253 20.67 12.82 17.56
N THR A 254 21.92 12.50 17.21
CA THR A 254 22.28 11.34 16.38
C THR A 254 22.30 10.02 17.14
N ASP A 255 22.30 10.05 18.47
CA ASP A 255 22.31 8.86 19.31
C ASP A 255 20.89 8.33 19.47
N LEU A 256 20.71 7.01 19.48
CA LEU A 256 19.38 6.41 19.52
C LEU A 256 19.06 5.95 20.94
N LEU A 257 18.03 6.54 21.54
CA LEU A 257 17.43 6.06 22.78
C LEU A 257 16.13 5.32 22.46
N ILE A 258 16.06 4.07 22.88
CA ILE A 258 14.96 3.15 22.61
C ILE A 258 14.43 2.64 23.95
N ARG A 259 13.11 2.63 24.15
CA ARG A 259 12.49 1.92 25.27
C ARG A 259 12.27 0.48 24.84
N TYR A 260 13.04 -0.43 25.43
CA TYR A 260 13.16 -1.81 24.97
C TYR A 260 12.03 -2.70 25.52
N GLY A 261 11.58 -2.43 26.74
CA GLY A 261 10.40 -3.05 27.36
C GLY A 261 10.19 -2.48 28.76
N GLY A 262 8.95 -2.34 29.24
CA GLY A 262 8.67 -1.92 30.62
C GLY A 262 9.51 -0.72 31.12
N ASP A 263 10.47 -1.01 31.97
CA ASP A 263 11.48 -0.17 32.65
C ASP A 263 12.87 -0.15 31.99
N GLU A 264 13.06 -0.87 30.90
CA GLU A 264 14.33 -1.04 30.20
C GLU A 264 14.51 -0.06 29.03
N PHE A 265 15.70 0.54 28.95
CA PHE A 265 16.12 1.41 27.86
C PHE A 265 17.39 0.87 27.18
N LEU A 266 17.40 0.90 25.86
CA LEU A 266 18.55 0.61 25.01
C LEU A 266 19.07 1.90 24.40
N LEU A 267 20.37 2.15 24.54
CA LEU A 267 21.07 3.31 24.00
C LEU A 267 22.11 2.88 22.97
N VAL A 268 22.10 3.52 21.80
CA VAL A 268 23.09 3.35 20.74
C VAL A 268 23.84 4.65 20.52
N LEU A 269 25.13 4.63 20.86
CA LEU A 269 26.06 5.76 20.77
C LEU A 269 26.99 5.56 19.56
N SER A 270 26.59 6.07 18.41
CA SER A 270 27.37 5.89 17.17
C SER A 270 28.69 6.67 17.22
N GLY A 271 29.82 5.98 16.97
CA GLY A 271 31.13 6.59 16.90
C GLY A 271 31.71 7.08 18.24
N ILE A 272 31.18 6.61 19.38
CA ILE A 272 31.77 6.91 20.69
C ILE A 272 33.13 6.21 20.86
N PRO A 273 34.16 6.90 21.38
CA PRO A 273 35.42 6.25 21.77
C PRO A 273 35.23 5.26 22.92
N ALA A 274 35.88 4.09 22.84
CA ALA A 274 35.71 3.00 23.81
C ALA A 274 36.11 3.40 25.25
N ASP A 275 37.16 4.20 25.39
CA ASP A 275 37.65 4.77 26.65
C ASP A 275 36.69 5.80 27.26
N TYR A 276 35.84 6.41 26.43
CA TYR A 276 34.87 7.41 26.88
C TYR A 276 33.49 6.82 27.19
N LEU A 277 33.21 5.58 26.76
CA LEU A 277 31.91 4.93 26.98
C LEU A 277 31.53 4.87 28.46
N LYS A 278 32.43 4.40 29.33
CA LYS A 278 32.16 4.31 30.78
C LYS A 278 31.80 5.67 31.36
N THR A 279 32.63 6.67 31.11
CA THR A 279 32.43 8.04 31.58
C THR A 279 31.07 8.58 31.13
N LYS A 280 30.66 8.26 29.90
CA LYS A 280 29.37 8.69 29.38
C LYS A 280 28.18 8.03 30.08
N LEU A 281 28.27 6.74 30.35
CA LEU A 281 27.22 6.00 31.06
C LEU A 281 27.13 6.41 32.54
N GLU A 282 28.27 6.70 33.18
CA GLU A 282 28.31 7.27 34.55
C GLU A 282 27.64 8.66 34.60
N GLN A 283 27.86 9.51 33.59
CA GLN A 283 27.16 10.79 33.47
C GLN A 283 25.64 10.61 33.35
N ILE A 284 25.19 9.61 32.60
CA ILE A 284 23.76 9.30 32.44
C ILE A 284 23.17 8.83 33.76
N ARG A 285 23.82 7.89 34.46
CA ARG A 285 23.40 7.43 35.79
C ARG A 285 23.26 8.61 36.75
N ASP A 286 24.31 9.43 36.87
CA ASP A 286 24.32 10.59 37.77
C ASP A 286 23.22 11.60 37.44
N ALA A 287 22.93 11.81 36.15
CA ALA A 287 21.85 12.71 35.73
C ALA A 287 20.47 12.16 36.15
N VAL A 288 20.26 10.86 36.04
CA VAL A 288 19.01 10.21 36.46
C VAL A 288 18.87 10.21 37.98
N GLN A 289 19.95 9.94 38.71
CA GLN A 289 19.97 9.98 40.18
C GLN A 289 19.64 11.37 40.74
N LYS A 290 20.07 12.43 40.04
CA LYS A 290 19.79 13.83 40.38
C LYS A 290 18.42 14.30 39.90
N ALA A 291 17.78 13.57 38.99
CA ALA A 291 16.47 13.93 38.47
C ALA A 291 15.41 13.83 39.57
N VAL A 292 14.46 14.76 39.55
CA VAL A 292 13.35 14.80 40.50
C VAL A 292 12.07 14.51 39.75
N VAL A 293 11.35 13.47 40.16
CA VAL A 293 10.06 13.12 39.57
C VAL A 293 9.02 14.19 39.98
N PRO A 294 8.33 14.83 39.02
CA PRO A 294 7.32 15.85 39.32
C PRO A 294 6.24 15.31 40.28
N GLY A 295 5.99 16.02 41.38
CA GLY A 295 5.03 15.60 42.41
C GLY A 295 5.57 14.63 43.46
N TYR A 296 6.78 14.08 43.27
CA TYR A 296 7.39 13.08 44.16
C TYR A 296 8.85 13.45 44.52
N PRO A 297 9.09 14.50 45.33
CA PRO A 297 10.44 15.02 45.60
C PRO A 297 11.36 14.09 46.40
N HIS A 298 10.79 13.12 47.13
CA HIS A 298 11.54 12.10 47.86
C HIS A 298 11.80 10.83 47.05
N PHE A 299 11.21 10.74 45.86
CA PHE A 299 11.36 9.59 44.99
C PHE A 299 12.68 9.70 44.23
N ARG A 300 13.65 8.86 44.63
CA ARG A 300 14.96 8.77 43.99
C ARG A 300 14.93 7.67 42.95
N LEU A 301 15.34 8.03 41.74
CA LEU A 301 15.54 7.10 40.64
C LEU A 301 16.99 6.65 40.65
N SER A 302 17.24 5.38 40.34
CA SER A 302 18.57 4.88 40.05
C SER A 302 18.52 3.96 38.84
N LEU A 303 19.65 3.85 38.16
CA LEU A 303 19.79 2.99 37.00
C LEU A 303 20.91 1.99 37.21
N SER A 304 20.62 0.75 36.82
CA SER A 304 21.63 -0.25 36.56
C SER A 304 21.94 -0.24 35.06
N ILE A 305 23.19 0.05 34.70
CA ILE A 305 23.60 0.26 33.30
C ILE A 305 24.71 -0.73 32.92
N GLY A 306 24.50 -1.45 31.81
CA GLY A 306 25.51 -2.29 31.18
C GLY A 306 25.89 -1.76 29.80
N GLY A 307 27.18 -1.57 29.53
CA GLY A 307 27.68 -1.00 28.27
C GLY A 307 28.71 -1.87 27.55
N ALA A 308 28.52 -2.11 26.26
CA ALA A 308 29.44 -2.88 25.42
C ALA A 308 29.77 -2.15 24.11
N MET A 309 30.98 -2.36 23.58
CA MET A 309 31.41 -1.80 22.30
C MET A 309 31.16 -2.79 21.15
N GLN A 310 30.45 -2.35 20.13
CA GLN A 310 30.30 -3.07 18.87
C GLN A 310 31.57 -2.95 18.04
N THR A 311 32.08 -4.10 17.56
CA THR A 311 33.16 -4.15 16.57
C THR A 311 32.57 -4.43 15.19
N LEU A 312 33.30 -4.13 14.11
CA LEU A 312 32.81 -4.35 12.73
C LEU A 312 32.38 -5.79 12.44
N ALA A 313 32.93 -6.77 13.15
CA ALA A 313 32.64 -8.19 12.96
C ALA A 313 31.59 -8.74 13.94
N ASP A 314 31.08 -7.92 14.87
CA ASP A 314 30.15 -8.36 15.91
C ASP A 314 28.70 -7.95 15.57
N PRO A 315 27.80 -8.91 15.31
CA PRO A 315 26.38 -8.64 15.11
C PRO A 315 25.80 -7.84 16.28
N MET A 316 24.89 -6.90 15.98
CA MET A 316 24.23 -6.06 17.01
C MET A 316 23.64 -6.89 18.16
N GLU A 317 23.04 -8.04 17.83
CA GLU A 317 22.43 -8.96 18.80
C GLU A 317 23.42 -9.47 19.85
N ASN A 318 24.66 -9.75 19.47
CA ASN A 318 25.69 -10.19 20.41
C ASN A 318 26.13 -9.07 21.36
N VAL A 319 26.22 -7.84 20.86
CA VAL A 319 26.65 -6.67 21.64
C VAL A 319 25.56 -6.29 22.64
N VAL A 320 24.30 -6.29 22.19
CA VAL A 320 23.12 -6.09 23.05
C VAL A 320 23.10 -7.14 24.17
N ARG A 321 23.36 -8.41 23.85
CA ARG A 321 23.45 -9.48 24.87
C ARG A 321 24.61 -9.28 25.87
N ARG A 322 25.75 -8.77 25.42
CA ARG A 322 26.86 -8.42 26.33
C ARG A 322 26.51 -7.25 27.24
N ALA A 323 25.86 -6.23 26.70
CA ALA A 323 25.37 -5.10 27.48
C ALA A 323 24.32 -5.54 28.50
N ASP A 324 23.45 -6.48 28.17
CA ASP A 324 22.45 -7.06 29.08
C ASP A 324 23.10 -7.80 30.27
N LEU A 325 24.11 -8.64 30.02
CA LEU A 325 24.86 -9.30 31.10
C LEU A 325 25.52 -8.28 32.05
N LEU A 326 26.15 -7.24 31.48
CA LEU A 326 26.78 -6.18 32.27
C LEU A 326 25.73 -5.38 33.08
N MET A 327 24.53 -5.18 32.52
CA MET A 327 23.43 -4.52 33.21
C MET A 327 22.96 -5.37 34.39
N TYR A 328 22.84 -6.69 34.21
CA TYR A 328 22.53 -7.60 35.31
C TYR A 328 23.59 -7.56 36.42
N GLN A 329 24.88 -7.49 36.07
CA GLN A 329 25.95 -7.32 37.06
C GLN A 329 25.85 -5.99 37.81
N ALA A 330 25.47 -4.92 37.13
CA ALA A 330 25.19 -3.63 37.75
C ALA A 330 23.97 -3.73 38.70
N LYS A 331 22.93 -4.48 38.33
CA LYS A 331 21.70 -4.69 39.12
C LYS A 331 21.94 -5.34 40.48
N ASN A 332 23.01 -6.13 40.62
CA ASN A 332 23.41 -6.69 41.91
C ASN A 332 23.89 -5.63 42.92
N HIS A 333 24.40 -4.50 42.44
CA HIS A 333 24.85 -3.40 43.29
C HIS A 333 23.85 -2.24 43.34
N LYS A 334 22.97 -2.14 42.33
CA LYS A 334 22.05 -1.02 42.07
C LYS A 334 22.79 0.30 41.88
N ASP A 335 22.21 1.23 41.12
CA ASP A 335 22.82 2.53 40.85
C ASP A 335 24.28 2.42 40.35
N ALA A 336 24.53 1.48 39.44
CA ALA A 336 25.87 1.09 39.03
C ALA A 336 26.02 1.05 37.50
N VAL A 337 27.25 1.24 37.05
CA VAL A 337 27.62 1.14 35.63
C VAL A 337 28.69 0.08 35.46
N ALA A 338 28.41 -0.92 34.63
CA ALA A 338 29.36 -1.93 34.21
C ALA A 338 29.63 -1.78 32.70
N VAL A 339 30.91 -1.81 32.30
CA VAL A 339 31.30 -1.73 30.88
C VAL A 339 32.32 -2.79 30.51
N ASP A 340 32.33 -3.13 29.22
CA ASP A 340 33.31 -4.01 28.59
C ASP A 340 34.74 -3.41 28.65
N THR A 341 35.62 -3.95 29.50
CA THR A 341 37.08 -3.72 29.51
C THR A 341 37.82 -4.79 28.69
N GLN A 342 39.07 -4.59 28.27
CA GLN A 342 39.84 -5.62 27.53
C GLN A 342 39.97 -6.94 28.31
N ASP A 343 40.08 -6.89 29.65
CA ASP A 343 40.03 -8.08 30.52
C ASP A 343 38.61 -8.62 30.68
N SER A 344 37.58 -7.76 30.68
CA SER A 344 36.17 -8.17 30.58
C SER A 344 35.78 -8.70 29.20
N ARG A 345 36.55 -8.51 28.11
CA ARG A 345 36.23 -9.16 26.82
C ARG A 345 36.50 -10.67 26.87
N LEU A 346 37.53 -11.06 27.60
CA LEU A 346 37.88 -12.46 27.87
C LEU A 346 37.03 -12.99 29.02
N ALA A 347 36.89 -12.24 30.12
CA ALA A 347 36.07 -12.66 31.26
C ALA A 347 34.56 -12.59 31.00
N ALA A 348 34.05 -11.71 30.12
CA ALA A 348 32.66 -11.72 29.66
C ALA A 348 32.47 -12.72 28.50
N GLN A 349 33.49 -13.11 27.73
CA GLN A 349 33.38 -14.35 26.94
C GLN A 349 33.27 -15.57 27.86
N GLU A 350 33.94 -15.57 29.02
CA GLU A 350 33.87 -16.64 30.02
C GLU A 350 32.66 -16.57 30.98
N GLN A 351 32.07 -15.38 31.23
CA GLN A 351 30.89 -15.18 32.10
C GLN A 351 29.57 -15.06 31.34
N VAL A 352 29.58 -14.89 30.00
CA VAL A 352 28.40 -15.12 29.12
C VAL A 352 27.99 -16.60 29.08
N LEU A 353 28.71 -17.47 29.80
CA LEU A 353 28.52 -18.91 29.91
C LEU A 353 27.75 -19.34 31.18
N GLU A 354 26.94 -18.47 31.79
CA GLU A 354 25.78 -18.92 32.54
C GLU A 354 24.53 -18.51 31.73
N GLU A 355 23.93 -19.37 30.91
CA GLU A 355 23.90 -20.83 30.97
C GLU A 355 24.64 -21.44 29.78
N LYS A 356 25.81 -22.05 30.01
CA LYS A 356 26.31 -23.01 29.01
C LYS A 356 25.18 -24.02 28.74
N PRO A 357 24.83 -24.30 27.48
CA PRO A 357 23.87 -25.35 27.18
C PRO A 357 24.32 -26.64 27.86
N VAL A 358 23.39 -27.28 28.57
CA VAL A 358 23.73 -28.43 29.40
C VAL A 358 23.76 -29.68 28.53
N ILE A 359 24.89 -30.37 28.53
CA ILE A 359 25.02 -31.70 27.90
C ILE A 359 25.03 -32.73 29.01
N LEU A 360 24.14 -33.71 28.91
CA LEU A 360 24.15 -34.88 29.78
C LEU A 360 25.00 -35.97 29.12
N LEU A 361 26.11 -36.30 29.75
CA LEU A 361 27.06 -37.28 29.29
C LEU A 361 26.92 -38.57 30.09
N VAL A 362 26.59 -39.66 29.41
CA VAL A 362 26.23 -40.94 30.02
C VAL A 362 27.16 -42.02 29.48
N ASP A 363 28.08 -42.47 30.33
CA ASP A 363 29.09 -43.49 29.99
C ASP A 363 29.54 -44.13 31.31
N ASP A 364 29.70 -45.45 31.34
CA ASP A 364 30.11 -46.17 32.55
C ASP A 364 31.59 -45.92 32.89
N ALA A 365 32.43 -45.75 31.87
CA ALA A 365 33.86 -45.54 32.02
C ALA A 365 34.20 -44.06 32.30
N MET A 366 34.73 -43.81 33.51
CA MET A 366 35.14 -42.47 33.96
C MET A 366 36.14 -41.79 33.01
N MET A 367 37.03 -42.56 32.37
CA MET A 367 38.03 -42.01 31.44
C MET A 367 37.37 -41.37 30.20
N ASN A 368 36.31 -41.98 29.66
CA ASN A 368 35.56 -41.43 28.54
C ASN A 368 34.89 -40.12 28.94
N ARG A 369 34.30 -40.09 30.14
CA ARG A 369 33.66 -38.88 30.67
C ARG A 369 34.65 -37.74 30.82
N MET A 370 35.81 -38.01 31.42
CA MET A 370 36.89 -37.01 31.51
C MET A 370 37.35 -36.50 30.14
N MET A 371 37.50 -37.38 29.15
CA MET A 371 37.93 -37.00 27.81
C MET A 371 36.89 -36.12 27.10
N LEU A 372 35.62 -36.53 27.10
CA LEU A 372 34.54 -35.79 26.46
C LEU A 372 34.22 -34.48 27.19
N THR A 373 34.33 -34.46 28.53
CA THR A 373 34.30 -33.23 29.34
C THR A 373 35.47 -32.30 28.97
N GLY A 374 36.66 -32.84 28.70
CA GLY A 374 37.79 -32.04 28.20
C GLY A 374 37.57 -31.46 26.80
N ILE A 375 36.86 -32.18 25.93
CA ILE A 375 36.54 -31.74 24.55
C ILE A 375 35.42 -30.68 24.54
N LEU A 376 34.40 -30.85 25.37
CA LEU A 376 33.15 -30.07 25.31
C LEU A 376 33.00 -29.04 26.43
N GLY A 377 33.68 -29.21 27.57
CA GLY A 377 33.49 -28.41 28.79
C GLY A 377 33.88 -26.93 28.64
N GLY A 378 34.64 -26.58 27.59
CA GLY A 378 34.94 -25.19 27.23
C GLY A 378 33.67 -24.40 26.88
N ASP A 379 32.78 -24.97 26.08
CA ASP A 379 31.58 -24.30 25.55
C ASP A 379 30.27 -24.79 26.19
N TYR A 380 30.28 -25.95 26.86
CA TYR A 380 29.09 -26.61 27.41
C TYR A 380 29.23 -26.93 28.90
N ARG A 381 28.11 -26.95 29.62
CA ARG A 381 28.06 -27.44 31.02
C ARG A 381 27.76 -28.92 30.96
N ILE A 382 28.66 -29.74 31.51
CA ILE A 382 28.54 -31.19 31.44
C ILE A 382 27.90 -31.71 32.74
N LEU A 383 26.80 -32.43 32.61
CA LEU A 383 26.28 -33.32 33.65
C LEU A 383 26.75 -34.73 33.33
N GLU A 384 27.14 -35.50 34.33
CA GLU A 384 27.64 -36.87 34.13
C GLU A 384 26.71 -37.90 34.78
N ALA A 385 26.50 -39.02 34.08
CA ALA A 385 25.83 -40.20 34.60
C ALA A 385 26.63 -41.46 34.24
N GLY A 386 26.65 -42.44 35.16
CA GLY A 386 27.40 -43.69 34.98
C GLY A 386 26.56 -44.86 34.43
N ASN A 387 25.26 -44.68 34.24
CA ASN A 387 24.34 -45.69 33.70
C ASN A 387 23.02 -45.06 33.22
N GLY A 388 22.21 -45.85 32.49
CA GLY A 388 20.94 -45.38 31.93
C GLY A 388 19.89 -44.98 32.97
N LYS A 389 19.89 -45.58 34.17
CA LYS A 389 18.93 -45.21 35.23
C LYS A 389 19.21 -43.80 35.77
N GLN A 390 20.48 -43.49 36.06
CA GLN A 390 20.90 -42.14 36.47
C GLN A 390 20.64 -41.10 35.38
N CYS A 391 20.79 -41.47 34.10
CA CYS A 391 20.44 -40.61 32.97
C CYS A 391 18.96 -40.18 33.03
N LEU A 392 18.04 -41.14 33.16
CA LEU A 392 16.61 -40.84 33.20
C LEU A 392 16.20 -40.04 34.46
N GLU A 393 16.86 -40.26 35.60
CA GLU A 393 16.66 -39.47 36.82
C GLU A 393 17.07 -38.00 36.58
N LEU A 394 18.24 -37.75 35.97
CA LEU A 394 18.71 -36.40 35.65
C LEU A 394 17.86 -35.72 34.58
N LEU A 395 17.38 -36.45 33.57
CA LEU A 395 16.46 -35.92 32.56
C LEU A 395 15.14 -35.43 33.18
N ARG A 396 14.66 -36.11 34.23
CA ARG A 396 13.48 -35.68 34.99
C ARG A 396 13.77 -34.51 35.91
N GLU A 397 14.87 -34.56 36.67
CA GLU A 397 15.23 -33.52 37.64
C GLU A 397 15.58 -32.19 36.96
N LYS A 398 16.23 -32.24 35.80
CA LYS A 398 16.69 -31.08 35.01
C LYS A 398 15.88 -30.90 33.73
N ALA A 399 14.59 -31.27 33.77
CA ALA A 399 13.69 -31.13 32.63
C ALA A 399 13.71 -29.70 32.06
N GLY A 400 13.80 -29.58 30.73
CA GLY A 400 13.89 -28.30 30.03
C GLY A 400 15.28 -27.64 30.02
N GLN A 401 16.23 -28.08 30.85
CA GLN A 401 17.58 -27.49 30.94
C GLN A 401 18.62 -28.24 30.09
N ILE A 402 18.41 -29.54 29.86
CA ILE A 402 19.32 -30.38 29.07
C ILE A 402 19.09 -30.12 27.57
N SER A 403 20.18 -29.78 26.88
CA SER A 403 20.18 -29.44 25.46
C SER A 403 20.55 -30.61 24.54
N LEU A 404 21.28 -31.60 25.07
CA LEU A 404 21.70 -32.79 24.34
C LEU A 404 22.11 -33.90 25.32
N VAL A 405 21.86 -35.16 24.95
CA VAL A 405 22.39 -36.33 25.66
C VAL A 405 23.44 -37.02 24.79
N LEU A 406 24.62 -37.26 25.35
CA LEU A 406 25.63 -38.16 24.80
C LEU A 406 25.53 -39.49 25.54
N LEU A 407 25.11 -40.54 24.84
CA LEU A 407 24.66 -41.78 25.47
C LEU A 407 25.47 -42.98 25.00
N ASP A 408 26.16 -43.64 25.93
CA ASP A 408 26.82 -44.91 25.63
C ASP A 408 25.81 -46.06 25.43
N ILE A 409 26.15 -47.03 24.57
CA ILE A 409 25.32 -48.22 24.37
C ILE A 409 25.47 -49.20 25.53
N ASN A 410 26.70 -49.50 25.96
CA ASN A 410 27.03 -50.65 26.80
C ASN A 410 27.32 -50.20 28.22
N MET A 411 26.26 -50.05 29.03
CA MET A 411 26.37 -49.61 30.42
C MET A 411 25.73 -50.60 31.39
N PRO A 412 26.22 -50.73 32.64
CA PRO A 412 25.58 -51.57 33.65
C PRO A 412 24.24 -50.98 34.10
N VAL A 413 23.39 -51.82 34.71
CA VAL A 413 22.05 -51.48 35.24
C VAL A 413 20.99 -51.20 34.17
N MET A 414 21.27 -50.34 33.20
CA MET A 414 20.36 -50.00 32.09
C MET A 414 21.19 -49.56 30.88
N ASP A 415 20.95 -50.20 29.74
CA ASP A 415 21.70 -49.95 28.51
C ASP A 415 21.17 -48.72 27.74
N GLY A 416 21.95 -48.23 26.77
CA GLY A 416 21.57 -47.04 25.98
C GLY A 416 20.29 -47.23 25.14
N PHE A 417 19.99 -48.45 24.69
CA PHE A 417 18.77 -48.74 23.94
C PHE A 417 17.52 -48.75 24.82
N GLU A 418 17.62 -49.17 26.08
CA GLU A 418 16.57 -49.07 27.09
C GLU A 418 16.26 -47.61 27.44
N VAL A 419 17.28 -46.76 27.54
CA VAL A 419 17.10 -45.31 27.74
C VAL A 419 16.34 -44.70 26.55
N LEU A 420 16.77 -44.96 25.31
CA LEU A 420 16.10 -44.47 24.11
C LEU A 420 14.63 -44.91 24.04
N ARG A 421 14.35 -46.21 24.30
CA ARG A 421 12.98 -46.73 24.36
C ARG A 421 12.13 -45.97 25.38
N THR A 422 12.69 -45.71 26.55
CA THR A 422 11.98 -44.99 27.62
C THR A 422 11.74 -43.51 27.25
N MET A 423 12.70 -42.86 26.60
CA MET A 423 12.54 -41.48 26.12
C MET A 423 11.50 -41.38 25.00
N ASN A 424 11.43 -42.38 24.11
CA ASN A 424 10.44 -42.43 23.05
C ASN A 424 9.02 -42.67 23.59
N THR A 425 8.84 -43.59 24.55
CA THR A 425 7.54 -43.81 25.22
C THR A 425 7.04 -42.58 25.98
N ASN A 426 7.94 -41.77 26.54
CA ASN A 426 7.59 -40.56 27.29
C ASN A 426 7.68 -39.27 26.45
N HIS A 427 7.84 -39.37 25.13
CA HIS A 427 8.00 -38.25 24.18
C HIS A 427 9.15 -37.27 24.46
N THR A 428 10.02 -37.55 25.43
CA THR A 428 11.15 -36.67 25.80
C THR A 428 12.21 -36.58 24.72
N ILE A 429 12.27 -37.57 23.83
CA ILE A 429 13.21 -37.62 22.70
C ILE A 429 12.88 -36.57 21.61
N GLU A 430 11.64 -36.07 21.57
CA GLU A 430 11.22 -35.00 20.66
C GLU A 430 11.82 -33.65 21.10
N ASP A 431 11.98 -33.46 22.41
CA ASP A 431 12.53 -32.24 22.99
C ASP A 431 14.05 -32.27 23.08
N VAL A 432 14.65 -33.38 23.51
CA VAL A 432 16.08 -33.48 23.82
C VAL A 432 16.76 -34.45 22.86
N PRO A 433 17.66 -33.97 21.97
CA PRO A 433 18.37 -34.84 21.04
C PRO A 433 19.35 -35.77 21.76
N VAL A 434 19.47 -37.00 21.25
CA VAL A 434 20.40 -38.02 21.78
C VAL A 434 21.42 -38.37 20.69
N ILE A 435 22.70 -38.22 21.00
CA ILE A 435 23.80 -38.74 20.18
C ILE A 435 24.34 -39.99 20.86
N MET A 436 24.30 -41.11 20.15
CA MET A 436 24.85 -42.36 20.64
C MET A 436 26.37 -42.36 20.53
N ILE A 437 27.03 -42.91 21.53
CA ILE A 437 28.47 -43.13 21.58
C ILE A 437 28.71 -44.61 21.78
N SER A 438 29.56 -45.25 21.00
CA SER A 438 29.97 -46.64 21.28
C SER A 438 31.23 -47.04 20.51
N SER A 439 31.84 -48.14 20.94
CA SER A 439 32.94 -48.81 20.23
C SER A 439 32.43 -49.87 19.25
N ASP A 440 31.12 -50.13 19.25
CA ASP A 440 30.45 -51.11 18.39
C ASP A 440 29.99 -50.46 17.08
N ASP A 441 30.86 -50.46 16.08
CA ASP A 441 30.59 -49.87 14.76
C ASP A 441 29.81 -50.82 13.84
N SER A 442 29.12 -51.83 14.39
CA SER A 442 28.28 -52.71 13.58
C SER A 442 27.09 -51.97 12.97
N GLU A 443 26.80 -52.25 11.71
CA GLU A 443 25.68 -51.66 10.97
C GLU A 443 24.33 -51.93 11.67
N GLU A 444 24.21 -53.08 12.35
CA GLU A 444 23.02 -53.46 13.12
C GLU A 444 22.79 -52.56 14.34
N ALA A 445 23.84 -52.22 15.10
CA ALA A 445 23.75 -51.34 16.25
C ALA A 445 23.39 -49.91 15.83
N ILE A 446 24.02 -49.40 14.77
CA ILE A 446 23.75 -48.07 14.22
C ILE A 446 22.31 -47.96 13.73
N ARG A 447 21.84 -48.93 12.93
CA ARG A 447 20.46 -48.95 12.44
C ARG A 447 19.46 -48.96 13.58
N LYS A 448 19.68 -49.81 14.60
CA LYS A 448 18.82 -49.91 15.78
C LYS A 448 18.76 -48.60 16.58
N ALA A 449 19.86 -47.85 16.67
CA ALA A 449 19.89 -46.55 17.35
C ALA A 449 18.99 -45.53 16.67
N TYR A 450 19.06 -45.41 15.34
CA TYR A 450 18.21 -44.50 14.57
C TYR A 450 16.73 -44.91 14.61
N GLU A 451 16.42 -46.21 14.53
CA GLU A 451 15.04 -46.71 14.66
C GLU A 451 14.40 -46.38 16.01
N LEU A 452 15.21 -46.23 17.05
CA LEU A 452 14.78 -45.84 18.39
C LEU A 452 14.79 -44.32 18.63
N GLY A 453 15.11 -43.52 17.60
CA GLY A 453 15.01 -42.06 17.62
C GLY A 453 16.29 -41.30 17.96
N ALA A 454 17.46 -41.97 17.96
CA ALA A 454 18.73 -41.27 18.12
C ALA A 454 18.96 -40.26 16.99
N SER A 455 19.46 -39.07 17.32
CA SER A 455 19.73 -37.99 16.37
C SER A 455 21.01 -38.19 15.57
N ASP A 456 22.02 -38.83 16.18
CA ASP A 456 23.30 -39.12 15.53
C ASP A 456 24.06 -40.25 16.26
N TYR A 457 25.13 -40.75 15.66
CA TYR A 457 25.99 -41.82 16.19
C TYR A 457 27.48 -41.51 16.04
N VAL A 458 28.25 -41.60 17.12
CA VAL A 458 29.70 -41.36 17.18
C VAL A 458 30.45 -42.63 17.60
N SER A 459 31.35 -43.07 16.72
CA SER A 459 32.24 -44.20 16.98
C SER A 459 33.48 -43.79 17.79
N ARG A 460 34.02 -44.75 18.55
CA ARG A 460 35.33 -44.63 19.22
C ARG A 460 36.45 -45.16 18.31
N PRO A 461 37.67 -44.59 18.33
CA PRO A 461 38.18 -43.54 19.21
C PRO A 461 37.65 -42.14 18.87
N PHE A 462 37.49 -41.30 19.90
CA PHE A 462 36.93 -39.95 19.74
C PHE A 462 37.90 -39.01 19.01
N ASP A 463 37.49 -38.51 17.85
CA ASP A 463 38.07 -37.32 17.25
C ASP A 463 37.39 -36.07 17.85
N ALA A 464 38.17 -35.26 18.57
CA ALA A 464 37.67 -34.07 19.26
C ALA A 464 36.95 -33.09 18.32
N LYS A 465 37.42 -32.92 17.08
CA LYS A 465 36.80 -32.01 16.11
C LYS A 465 35.48 -32.59 15.58
N ILE A 466 35.41 -33.91 15.37
CA ILE A 466 34.20 -34.58 14.90
C ILE A 466 33.11 -34.53 15.98
N VAL A 467 33.44 -34.92 17.21
CA VAL A 467 32.52 -34.88 18.36
C VAL A 467 31.96 -33.48 18.54
N TYR A 468 32.85 -32.48 18.61
CA TYR A 468 32.44 -31.09 18.79
C TYR A 468 31.50 -30.61 17.67
N ARG A 469 31.83 -30.88 16.40
CA ARG A 469 30.97 -30.48 15.27
C ARG A 469 29.60 -31.14 15.29
N ARG A 470 29.51 -32.44 15.62
CA ARG A 470 28.23 -33.15 15.69
C ARG A 470 27.34 -32.60 16.80
N VAL A 471 27.90 -32.42 17.99
CA VAL A 471 27.20 -31.79 19.14
C VAL A 471 26.69 -30.40 18.77
N VAL A 472 27.54 -29.53 18.22
CA VAL A 472 27.16 -28.16 17.83
C VAL A 472 26.04 -28.16 16.79
N ASN A 473 26.12 -29.01 15.76
CA ASN A 473 25.14 -29.06 14.70
C ASN A 473 23.77 -29.53 15.21
N THR A 474 23.76 -30.58 16.04
CA THR A 474 22.53 -31.16 16.59
C THR A 474 21.85 -30.16 17.54
N ILE A 475 22.59 -29.52 18.45
CA ILE A 475 22.03 -28.48 19.34
C ILE A 475 21.46 -27.32 18.53
N LYS A 476 22.18 -26.84 17.50
CA LYS A 476 21.71 -25.76 16.63
C LYS A 476 20.42 -26.13 15.88
N LEU A 477 20.31 -27.37 15.41
CA LEU A 477 19.13 -27.85 14.69
C LEU A 477 17.90 -27.82 15.61
N TYR A 478 18.00 -28.41 16.80
CA TYR A 478 16.89 -28.47 17.75
C TYR A 478 16.51 -27.09 18.30
N ALA A 479 17.48 -26.20 18.53
CA ALA A 479 17.21 -24.81 18.90
C ALA A 479 16.42 -24.06 17.81
N LYS A 480 16.75 -24.27 16.52
CA LYS A 480 15.99 -23.69 15.39
C LYS A 480 14.58 -24.27 15.31
N GLN A 481 14.43 -25.58 15.48
CA GLN A 481 13.13 -26.25 15.45
C GLN A 481 12.21 -25.72 16.56
N ARG A 482 12.69 -25.64 17.81
CA ARG A 482 11.95 -25.04 18.93
C ARG A 482 11.52 -23.60 18.64
N ARG A 483 12.41 -22.79 18.06
CA ARG A 483 12.09 -21.40 17.67
C ARG A 483 11.01 -21.32 16.60
N LEU A 484 11.04 -22.21 15.60
CA LEU A 484 10.02 -22.25 14.55
C LEU A 484 8.65 -22.61 15.12
N VAL A 485 8.59 -23.65 15.96
CA VAL A 485 7.34 -24.05 16.64
C VAL A 485 6.79 -22.90 17.48
N GLN A 486 7.65 -22.21 18.25
CA GLN A 486 7.23 -21.06 19.05
C GLN A 486 6.70 -19.91 18.19
N MET A 487 7.38 -19.55 17.10
CA MET A 487 6.92 -18.48 16.20
C MET A 487 5.58 -18.81 15.55
N VAL A 488 5.35 -20.07 15.16
CA VAL A 488 4.06 -20.51 14.62
C VAL A 488 2.98 -20.39 15.68
N SER A 489 3.25 -20.84 16.91
CA SER A 489 2.30 -20.71 18.03
C SER A 489 1.96 -19.25 18.32
N ASP A 490 2.96 -18.37 18.36
CA ASP A 490 2.77 -16.93 18.58
C ASP A 490 1.97 -16.29 17.44
N GLN A 491 2.21 -16.68 16.19
CA GLN A 491 1.45 -16.22 15.02
C GLN A 491 -0.01 -16.67 15.06
N ILE A 492 -0.28 -17.92 15.43
CA ILE A 492 -1.64 -18.46 15.58
C ILE A 492 -2.39 -17.63 16.63
N ARG A 493 -1.80 -17.46 17.82
CA ARG A 493 -2.40 -16.68 18.91
C ARG A 493 -2.63 -15.22 18.53
N ALA A 494 -1.72 -14.60 17.78
CA ALA A 494 -1.89 -13.23 17.30
C ALA A 494 -3.01 -13.11 16.26
N ARG A 495 -3.13 -14.10 15.37
CA ARG A 495 -4.21 -14.17 14.37
C ARG A 495 -5.57 -14.32 15.06
N GLU A 496 -5.70 -15.26 15.99
CA GLU A 496 -6.92 -15.44 16.79
C GLU A 496 -7.34 -14.16 17.51
N LYS A 497 -6.40 -13.50 18.19
CA LYS A 497 -6.69 -12.24 18.90
C LYS A 497 -7.18 -11.13 17.96
N ASN A 498 -6.59 -11.00 16.77
CA ASN A 498 -7.04 -10.00 15.80
C ASN A 498 -8.43 -10.33 15.26
N THR A 499 -8.69 -11.61 14.99
CA THR A 499 -10.02 -12.09 14.58
C THR A 499 -11.06 -11.79 15.65
N ASP A 500 -10.79 -12.07 16.92
CA ASP A 500 -11.69 -11.77 18.05
C ASP A 500 -11.99 -10.27 18.18
N VAL A 501 -10.98 -9.42 17.99
CA VAL A 501 -11.15 -7.96 18.01
C VAL A 501 -12.06 -7.49 16.86
N LEU A 502 -11.86 -8.01 15.65
CA LEU A 502 -12.69 -7.66 14.49
C LEU A 502 -14.14 -8.13 14.66
N VAL A 503 -14.35 -9.34 15.17
CA VAL A 503 -15.68 -9.85 15.54
C VAL A 503 -16.32 -8.94 16.58
N GLY A 504 -15.58 -8.52 17.61
CA GLY A 504 -16.06 -7.57 18.61
C GLY A 504 -16.48 -6.21 18.04
N VAL A 505 -15.74 -5.68 17.06
CA VAL A 505 -16.09 -4.42 16.38
C VAL A 505 -17.37 -4.58 15.55
N LEU A 506 -17.49 -5.69 14.79
CA LEU A 506 -18.69 -5.97 14.01
C LEU A 506 -19.93 -6.14 14.90
N SER A 507 -19.76 -6.83 16.04
CA SER A 507 -20.80 -6.97 17.07
C SER A 507 -21.33 -5.61 17.51
N GLN A 508 -20.44 -4.70 17.91
CA GLN A 508 -20.82 -3.36 18.34
C GLN A 508 -21.56 -2.54 17.26
N ILE A 509 -21.18 -2.70 15.99
CA ILE A 509 -21.83 -2.00 14.87
C ILE A 509 -23.27 -2.50 14.67
N VAL A 510 -23.48 -3.82 14.69
CA VAL A 510 -24.81 -4.43 14.53
C VAL A 510 -25.70 -4.11 15.74
N GLU A 511 -25.15 -4.16 16.96
CA GLU A 511 -25.84 -3.83 18.21
C GLU A 511 -26.28 -2.37 18.29
N PHE A 512 -25.42 -1.43 17.88
CA PHE A 512 -25.78 0.00 17.87
C PHE A 512 -27.04 0.26 17.04
N ARG A 513 -27.32 -0.58 16.05
CA ARG A 513 -28.50 -0.47 15.19
C ARG A 513 -29.73 -1.19 15.75
N ASN A 514 -29.53 -2.33 16.41
CA ASN A 514 -30.60 -3.26 16.82
C ASN A 514 -31.02 -3.13 18.31
N GLY A 515 -30.26 -2.41 19.14
CA GLY A 515 -30.52 -2.32 20.57
C GLY A 515 -30.31 -3.64 21.35
N GLU A 516 -29.67 -4.64 20.73
CA GLU A 516 -29.23 -5.89 21.35
C GLU A 516 -27.84 -5.71 22.01
N SER A 517 -27.43 -6.60 22.91
CA SER A 517 -26.20 -6.45 23.71
C SER A 517 -24.96 -7.13 23.10
N GLY A 518 -23.80 -6.50 23.34
CA GLY A 518 -22.39 -6.97 23.14
C GLY A 518 -22.14 -8.47 23.12
N SER A 519 -22.82 -9.12 24.04
CA SER A 519 -22.66 -10.49 24.44
C SER A 519 -23.25 -11.48 23.43
N HIS A 520 -24.29 -11.09 22.69
CA HIS A 520 -25.08 -11.99 21.84
C HIS A 520 -24.27 -12.69 20.74
N VAL A 521 -23.48 -11.94 19.98
CA VAL A 521 -22.65 -12.49 18.89
C VAL A 521 -21.58 -13.43 19.44
N ARG A 522 -20.98 -13.08 20.59
CA ARG A 522 -19.99 -13.92 21.26
C ARG A 522 -20.62 -15.22 21.75
N HIS A 523 -21.82 -15.16 22.31
CA HIS A 523 -22.55 -16.33 22.78
C HIS A 523 -22.87 -17.26 21.61
N ILE A 524 -23.42 -16.73 20.51
CA ILE A 524 -23.74 -17.53 19.32
C ILE A 524 -22.51 -18.26 18.81
N ARG A 525 -21.34 -17.59 18.74
CA ARG A 525 -20.10 -18.24 18.30
C ARG A 525 -19.73 -19.42 19.18
N VAL A 526 -19.69 -19.23 20.49
CA VAL A 526 -19.32 -20.30 21.44
C VAL A 526 -20.33 -21.44 21.40
N ILE A 527 -21.64 -21.15 21.41
CA ILE A 527 -22.69 -22.17 21.33
C ILE A 527 -22.55 -22.95 20.01
N THR A 528 -22.30 -22.26 18.90
CA THR A 528 -22.09 -22.87 17.58
C THR A 528 -20.88 -23.80 17.58
N GLU A 529 -19.76 -23.38 18.17
CA GLU A 529 -18.54 -24.15 18.31
C GLU A 529 -18.74 -25.42 19.16
N THR A 530 -19.36 -25.29 20.33
CA THR A 530 -19.67 -26.42 21.22
C THR A 530 -20.58 -27.44 20.53
N LEU A 531 -21.63 -26.97 19.83
CA LEU A 531 -22.54 -27.84 19.09
C LEU A 531 -21.84 -28.54 17.92
N LEU A 532 -20.96 -27.83 17.21
CA LEU A 532 -20.21 -28.36 16.07
C LEU A 532 -19.24 -29.46 16.51
N HIS A 533 -18.46 -29.23 17.57
CA HIS A 533 -17.56 -30.25 18.12
C HIS A 533 -18.35 -31.50 18.51
N ARG A 534 -19.48 -31.34 19.20
CA ARG A 534 -20.30 -32.49 19.58
C ARG A 534 -20.89 -33.22 18.38
N LEU A 535 -21.31 -32.49 17.35
CA LEU A 535 -21.82 -33.08 16.11
C LEU A 535 -20.76 -33.96 15.43
N MET A 536 -19.51 -33.48 15.36
CA MET A 536 -18.39 -34.22 14.74
C MET A 536 -18.03 -35.49 15.51
N GLU A 537 -18.18 -35.49 16.83
CA GLU A 537 -18.02 -36.71 17.65
C GLU A 537 -19.14 -37.74 17.43
N LEU A 538 -20.37 -37.26 17.24
CA LEU A 538 -21.56 -38.10 17.14
C LEU A 538 -21.77 -38.70 15.75
N THR A 539 -21.29 -38.06 14.68
CA THR A 539 -21.51 -38.53 13.32
C THR A 539 -20.41 -38.15 12.35
N SER A 540 -20.08 -39.07 11.45
CA SER A 540 -19.24 -38.81 10.27
C SER A 540 -20.05 -38.45 9.03
N ARG A 541 -21.33 -38.07 9.19
CA ARG A 541 -22.26 -37.80 8.08
C ARG A 541 -21.91 -36.52 7.32
N TYR A 542 -21.32 -35.55 8.01
CA TYR A 542 -20.93 -34.26 7.44
C TYR A 542 -19.41 -34.27 7.22
N ASP A 543 -18.98 -34.10 5.97
CA ASP A 543 -17.57 -34.07 5.60
C ASP A 543 -17.05 -32.63 5.68
N LEU A 544 -16.82 -32.16 6.92
CA LEU A 544 -16.32 -30.82 7.20
C LEU A 544 -14.79 -30.84 7.29
N THR A 545 -14.13 -30.01 6.47
CA THR A 545 -12.69 -29.82 6.58
C THR A 545 -12.33 -29.14 7.90
N PRO A 546 -11.08 -29.28 8.40
CA PRO A 546 -10.64 -28.54 9.58
C PRO A 546 -10.84 -27.02 9.43
N GLU A 547 -10.62 -26.48 8.23
CA GLU A 547 -10.84 -25.06 7.93
C GLU A 547 -12.32 -24.67 8.05
N GLN A 548 -13.24 -25.51 7.59
CA GLN A 548 -14.69 -25.27 7.77
C GLN A 548 -15.10 -25.37 9.25
N GLN A 549 -14.43 -26.22 10.04
CA GLN A 549 -14.71 -26.33 11.47
C GLN A 549 -14.32 -25.04 12.22
N ASP A 550 -13.24 -24.38 11.80
CA ASP A 550 -12.82 -23.07 12.32
C ASP A 550 -13.69 -21.92 11.78
N ASP A 551 -14.08 -21.99 10.50
CA ASP A 551 -14.82 -20.92 9.82
C ASP A 551 -16.28 -20.82 10.27
N ILE A 552 -16.97 -21.93 10.57
CA ILE A 552 -18.40 -21.90 10.93
C ILE A 552 -18.67 -21.07 12.20
N PRO A 553 -17.98 -21.29 13.34
CA PRO A 553 -18.15 -20.45 14.53
C PRO A 553 -17.80 -18.99 14.26
N LEU A 554 -16.74 -18.73 13.49
CA LEU A 554 -16.34 -17.37 13.15
C LEU A 554 -17.39 -16.65 12.29
N ALA A 555 -17.88 -17.32 11.26
CA ALA A 555 -18.88 -16.83 10.32
C ALA A 555 -20.25 -16.60 10.98
N SER A 556 -20.55 -17.31 12.08
CA SER A 556 -21.79 -17.10 12.85
C SER A 556 -21.96 -15.66 13.33
N ALA A 557 -20.86 -14.91 13.51
CA ALA A 557 -20.91 -13.51 13.90
C ALA A 557 -21.56 -12.58 12.87
N LEU A 558 -21.65 -13.03 11.61
CA LEU A 558 -22.20 -12.27 10.50
C LEU A 558 -23.66 -12.65 10.16
N HIS A 559 -24.27 -13.58 10.90
CA HIS A 559 -25.62 -14.10 10.58
C HIS A 559 -26.66 -12.98 10.40
N ASP A 560 -26.56 -11.94 11.22
CA ASP A 560 -27.50 -10.81 11.27
C ASP A 560 -26.97 -9.52 10.61
N ILE A 561 -25.88 -9.58 9.85
CA ILE A 561 -25.27 -8.38 9.22
C ILE A 561 -26.27 -7.62 8.32
N GLY A 562 -27.22 -8.33 7.72
CA GLY A 562 -28.24 -7.76 6.86
C GLY A 562 -29.28 -6.90 7.60
N LYS A 563 -29.33 -6.95 8.95
CA LYS A 563 -30.16 -6.03 9.73
C LYS A 563 -29.76 -4.57 9.51
N ILE A 564 -28.54 -4.29 9.00
CA ILE A 564 -28.07 -2.97 8.53
C ILE A 564 -28.90 -2.42 7.36
N GLY A 565 -29.61 -3.26 6.61
CA GLY A 565 -30.48 -2.82 5.51
C GLY A 565 -31.92 -2.50 5.92
N ILE A 566 -32.33 -2.77 7.16
CA ILE A 566 -33.73 -2.62 7.62
C ILE A 566 -34.00 -1.19 8.11
N ASP A 567 -35.23 -0.70 7.97
CA ASP A 567 -35.61 0.63 8.50
C ASP A 567 -35.59 0.65 10.04
N GLU A 568 -34.98 1.69 10.62
CA GLU A 568 -34.80 1.83 12.08
C GLU A 568 -36.13 1.88 12.84
N ALA A 569 -37.18 2.46 12.25
CA ALA A 569 -38.49 2.56 12.89
C ALA A 569 -39.19 1.20 12.99
N ILE A 570 -38.88 0.26 12.07
CA ILE A 570 -39.38 -1.11 12.11
C ILE A 570 -38.53 -1.95 13.05
N LEU A 571 -37.20 -1.83 12.95
CA LEU A 571 -36.24 -2.60 13.72
C LEU A 571 -36.33 -2.34 15.23
N ASN A 572 -36.51 -1.08 15.65
CA ASN A 572 -36.54 -0.66 17.05
C ASN A 572 -37.95 -0.42 17.61
N LYS A 573 -39.00 -0.99 16.98
CA LYS A 573 -40.39 -0.79 17.41
C LYS A 573 -40.65 -1.39 18.81
N PRO A 574 -41.13 -0.61 19.81
CA PRO A 574 -41.31 -1.09 21.19
C PRO A 574 -42.55 -1.99 21.40
N GLY A 575 -43.00 -2.73 20.39
CA GLY A 575 -44.19 -3.59 20.43
C GLY A 575 -44.21 -4.63 19.33
N LYS A 576 -45.28 -5.46 19.27
CA LYS A 576 -45.40 -6.50 18.24
C LYS A 576 -45.43 -5.88 16.84
N LEU A 577 -44.65 -6.47 15.93
CA LEU A 577 -44.64 -6.13 14.52
C LEU A 577 -45.94 -6.58 13.84
N THR A 578 -46.41 -5.82 12.86
CA THR A 578 -47.47 -6.26 11.95
C THR A 578 -46.95 -7.33 10.99
N ALA A 579 -47.83 -8.00 10.26
CA ALA A 579 -47.43 -9.02 9.29
C ALA A 579 -46.54 -8.43 8.17
N GLU A 580 -46.84 -7.20 7.76
CA GLU A 580 -46.10 -6.45 6.74
C GLU A 580 -44.73 -6.03 7.27
N GLU A 581 -44.66 -5.50 8.50
CA GLU A 581 -43.40 -5.13 9.15
C GLU A 581 -42.49 -6.36 9.36
N PHE A 582 -43.08 -7.49 9.79
CA PHE A 582 -42.34 -8.74 9.92
C PHE A 582 -41.86 -9.27 8.56
N ALA A 583 -42.62 -9.06 7.48
CA ALA A 583 -42.17 -9.37 6.13
C ALA A 583 -40.94 -8.54 5.73
N VAL A 584 -40.87 -7.27 6.13
CA VAL A 584 -39.68 -6.44 5.95
C VAL A 584 -38.50 -6.97 6.75
N ILE A 585 -38.68 -7.31 8.04
CA ILE A 585 -37.57 -7.87 8.85
C ILE A 585 -37.01 -9.14 8.23
N LYS A 586 -37.85 -10.04 7.71
CA LYS A 586 -37.39 -11.28 7.06
C LYS A 586 -36.44 -11.06 5.88
N THR A 587 -36.39 -9.86 5.30
CA THR A 587 -35.47 -9.55 4.20
C THR A 587 -34.00 -9.43 4.63
N HIS A 588 -33.70 -9.29 5.93
CA HIS A 588 -32.32 -9.15 6.41
C HIS A 588 -31.45 -10.35 6.01
N SER A 589 -32.01 -11.56 5.94
CA SER A 589 -31.24 -12.75 5.56
C SER A 589 -30.72 -12.64 4.13
N MET A 590 -31.59 -12.22 3.19
CA MET A 590 -31.20 -11.98 1.79
C MET A 590 -30.27 -10.77 1.66
N LEU A 591 -30.52 -9.69 2.40
CA LEU A 591 -29.68 -8.48 2.35
C LEU A 591 -28.26 -8.77 2.86
N GLY A 592 -28.13 -9.54 3.94
CA GLY A 592 -26.83 -9.96 4.47
C GLY A 592 -26.07 -10.84 3.47
N ALA A 593 -26.76 -11.82 2.89
CA ALA A 593 -26.21 -12.66 1.84
C ALA A 593 -25.74 -11.84 0.62
N GLU A 594 -26.53 -10.87 0.17
CA GLU A 594 -26.19 -10.00 -0.96
C GLU A 594 -24.97 -9.11 -0.66
N MET A 595 -24.87 -8.57 0.56
CA MET A 595 -23.71 -7.78 1.00
C MET A 595 -22.43 -8.61 0.94
N LEU A 596 -22.47 -9.85 1.45
CA LEU A 596 -21.31 -10.74 1.45
C LEU A 596 -20.91 -11.13 0.02
N GLN A 597 -21.89 -11.49 -0.83
CA GLN A 597 -21.65 -11.89 -2.22
C GLN A 597 -21.01 -10.79 -3.07
N LYS A 598 -21.31 -9.51 -2.79
CA LYS A 598 -20.78 -8.35 -3.51
C LYS A 598 -19.33 -7.98 -3.16
N THR A 599 -18.71 -8.68 -2.20
CA THR A 599 -17.32 -8.42 -1.80
C THR A 599 -16.34 -8.91 -2.86
N GLU A 600 -15.29 -8.14 -3.16
CA GLU A 600 -14.31 -8.41 -4.24
C GLU A 600 -13.62 -9.78 -4.15
N SER A 601 -13.61 -10.43 -2.97
CA SER A 601 -12.96 -11.72 -2.72
C SER A 601 -13.92 -12.86 -2.34
N PHE A 602 -15.22 -12.71 -2.57
CA PHE A 602 -16.21 -13.70 -2.16
C PHE A 602 -15.94 -15.12 -2.72
N ALA A 603 -15.55 -15.21 -4.00
CA ALA A 603 -15.32 -16.48 -4.68
C ALA A 603 -14.10 -17.24 -4.14
N ASP A 604 -13.10 -16.52 -3.61
CA ASP A 604 -11.80 -17.08 -3.23
C ASP A 604 -11.63 -17.27 -1.71
N GLN A 605 -12.64 -16.91 -0.92
CA GLN A 605 -12.59 -16.99 0.55
C GLN A 605 -13.66 -17.93 1.12
N PRO A 606 -13.27 -19.15 1.58
CA PRO A 606 -14.18 -20.11 2.21
C PRO A 606 -15.00 -19.51 3.36
N LEU A 607 -14.38 -18.74 4.25
CA LEU A 607 -15.06 -18.02 5.34
C LEU A 607 -16.24 -17.16 4.85
N LEU A 608 -16.07 -16.43 3.74
CA LEU A 608 -17.15 -15.59 3.20
C LEU A 608 -18.28 -16.43 2.61
N GLN A 609 -17.96 -17.58 2.01
CA GLN A 609 -18.95 -18.54 1.51
C GLN A 609 -19.77 -19.12 2.67
N THR A 610 -19.12 -19.55 3.75
CA THR A 610 -19.78 -20.03 4.96
C THR A 610 -20.62 -18.92 5.61
N ALA A 611 -20.12 -17.68 5.70
CA ALA A 611 -20.90 -16.55 6.20
C ALA A 611 -22.12 -16.25 5.34
N TYR A 612 -22.03 -16.42 4.02
CA TYR A 612 -23.16 -16.27 3.11
C TYR A 612 -24.23 -17.33 3.35
N GLU A 613 -23.85 -18.60 3.49
CA GLU A 613 -24.78 -19.69 3.81
C GLU A 613 -25.54 -19.40 5.11
N ILE A 614 -24.81 -19.00 6.15
CA ILE A 614 -25.37 -18.67 7.45
C ILE A 614 -26.30 -17.46 7.34
N ALA A 615 -25.83 -16.32 6.80
CA ALA A 615 -26.64 -15.10 6.68
C ALA A 615 -27.92 -15.35 5.88
N ARG A 616 -27.84 -16.14 4.80
CA ARG A 616 -29.00 -16.44 3.95
C ARG A 616 -29.98 -17.40 4.62
N TRP A 617 -29.51 -18.45 5.28
CA TRP A 617 -30.34 -19.62 5.62
C TRP A 617 -30.45 -19.95 7.12
N HIS A 618 -29.86 -19.18 8.03
CA HIS A 618 -30.00 -19.46 9.48
C HIS A 618 -31.45 -19.39 10.00
N HIS A 619 -32.39 -18.83 9.24
CA HIS A 619 -33.82 -18.86 9.53
C HIS A 619 -34.62 -19.92 8.75
N GLU A 620 -33.95 -20.75 7.96
CA GLU A 620 -34.56 -21.95 7.40
C GLU A 620 -34.89 -22.94 8.51
N ARG A 621 -35.93 -23.75 8.30
CA ARG A 621 -36.41 -24.72 9.28
C ARG A 621 -36.36 -26.10 8.70
N TRP A 622 -35.96 -27.09 9.50
CA TRP A 622 -35.79 -28.46 9.04
C TRP A 622 -37.05 -29.06 8.39
N ASP A 623 -38.24 -28.56 8.76
CA ASP A 623 -39.54 -28.94 8.20
C ASP A 623 -39.92 -28.24 6.88
N GLY A 624 -39.11 -27.31 6.38
CA GLY A 624 -39.36 -26.54 5.16
C GLY A 624 -40.26 -25.32 5.34
N LYS A 625 -40.57 -24.93 6.59
CA LYS A 625 -41.44 -23.77 6.89
C LYS A 625 -40.67 -22.49 7.19
N GLY A 626 -39.35 -22.49 6.97
CA GLY A 626 -38.48 -21.35 7.19
C GLY A 626 -38.49 -20.36 6.03
N TYR A 627 -37.52 -19.45 6.04
CA TYR A 627 -37.31 -18.44 4.99
C TYR A 627 -35.80 -18.19 4.83
N PRO A 628 -35.35 -17.61 3.69
CA PRO A 628 -36.10 -17.03 2.58
C PRO A 628 -36.52 -18.01 1.47
N ASP A 629 -35.84 -19.15 1.32
CA ASP A 629 -35.94 -20.04 0.16
C ASP A 629 -36.81 -21.29 0.44
N GLY A 630 -37.10 -21.59 1.70
CA GLY A 630 -37.99 -22.70 2.11
C GLY A 630 -37.31 -24.07 2.00
N LEU A 631 -36.00 -24.10 2.25
CA LEU A 631 -35.17 -25.31 2.21
C LEU A 631 -35.61 -26.30 3.30
N LYS A 632 -35.44 -27.60 3.04
CA LYS A 632 -35.92 -28.66 3.92
C LYS A 632 -34.85 -29.72 4.17
N GLY A 633 -34.74 -30.18 5.42
CA GLY A 633 -33.81 -31.24 5.76
C GLY A 633 -32.36 -30.85 5.46
N ASP A 634 -31.62 -31.77 4.86
CA ASP A 634 -30.22 -31.59 4.49
C ASP A 634 -29.98 -30.64 3.29
N ASP A 635 -31.04 -30.11 2.66
CA ASP A 635 -30.89 -29.03 1.69
C ASP A 635 -30.45 -27.71 2.36
N ILE A 636 -30.67 -27.58 3.67
CA ILE A 636 -30.15 -26.48 4.49
C ILE A 636 -28.69 -26.81 4.84
N PRO A 637 -27.69 -25.95 4.58
CA PRO A 637 -26.32 -26.21 4.98
C PRO A 637 -26.19 -26.41 6.49
N ILE A 638 -25.29 -27.32 6.91
CA ILE A 638 -25.09 -27.62 8.33
C ILE A 638 -24.62 -26.39 9.13
N SER A 639 -23.84 -25.51 8.49
CA SER A 639 -23.41 -24.20 9.00
C SER A 639 -24.62 -23.36 9.45
N ALA A 640 -25.63 -23.21 8.57
CA ALA A 640 -26.85 -22.48 8.85
C ALA A 640 -27.73 -23.16 9.90
N GLN A 641 -27.82 -24.51 9.91
CA GLN A 641 -28.58 -25.25 10.91
C GLN A 641 -28.00 -25.10 12.33
N LEU A 642 -26.67 -25.16 12.47
CA LEU A 642 -25.96 -24.96 13.74
C LEU A 642 -26.25 -23.57 14.30
N VAL A 643 -26.07 -22.53 13.47
CA VAL A 643 -26.30 -21.14 13.88
C VAL A 643 -27.78 -20.87 14.18
N SER A 644 -28.70 -21.47 13.42
CA SER A 644 -30.14 -21.38 13.71
C SER A 644 -30.49 -21.84 15.12
N MET A 645 -29.91 -22.97 15.54
CA MET A 645 -30.15 -23.51 16.88
C MET A 645 -29.46 -22.67 17.96
N ALA A 646 -28.24 -22.18 17.68
CA ALA A 646 -27.50 -21.30 18.58
C ALA A 646 -28.24 -19.96 18.82
N ASP A 647 -28.72 -19.31 17.75
CA ASP A 647 -29.48 -18.06 17.83
C ASP A 647 -30.79 -18.25 18.60
N VAL A 648 -31.55 -19.32 18.31
CA VAL A 648 -32.79 -19.61 19.04
C VAL A 648 -32.51 -19.88 20.52
N TYR A 649 -31.45 -20.61 20.84
CA TYR A 649 -31.07 -20.90 22.21
C TYR A 649 -30.71 -19.61 22.96
N ASP A 650 -29.82 -18.78 22.40
CA ASP A 650 -29.46 -17.49 22.99
C ASP A 650 -30.67 -16.54 23.11
N ALA A 651 -31.55 -16.49 22.11
CA ALA A 651 -32.79 -15.69 22.16
C ALA A 651 -33.75 -16.11 23.29
N LEU A 652 -33.67 -17.34 23.77
CA LEU A 652 -34.46 -17.83 24.89
C LEU A 652 -33.80 -17.55 26.23
N THR A 653 -32.47 -17.66 26.32
CA THR A 653 -31.70 -17.57 27.57
C THR A 653 -31.16 -16.17 27.87
N SER A 654 -31.14 -15.26 26.90
CA SER A 654 -30.68 -13.88 27.05
C SER A 654 -31.83 -12.90 27.36
N GLU A 655 -31.53 -11.85 28.13
CA GLU A 655 -32.47 -10.76 28.41
C GLU A 655 -32.57 -9.82 27.20
N ARG A 656 -33.80 -9.52 26.75
CA ARG A 656 -34.05 -8.60 25.62
C ARG A 656 -34.96 -7.46 26.07
N CYS A 657 -34.92 -6.33 25.35
CA CYS A 657 -35.67 -5.12 25.68
C CYS A 657 -37.20 -5.33 25.85
N TYR A 658 -37.76 -6.40 25.28
CA TYR A 658 -39.18 -6.77 25.36
C TYR A 658 -39.47 -8.08 26.12
N LYS A 659 -38.46 -8.81 26.64
CA LYS A 659 -38.64 -10.15 27.22
C LYS A 659 -37.56 -10.52 28.24
N LYS A 660 -37.98 -11.06 29.39
CA LYS A 660 -37.08 -11.68 30.37
C LYS A 660 -36.52 -13.02 29.87
N ALA A 661 -35.26 -13.29 30.21
CA ALA A 661 -34.62 -14.58 29.97
C ALA A 661 -35.43 -15.75 30.56
N PHE A 662 -35.55 -16.84 29.81
CA PHE A 662 -36.08 -18.10 30.35
C PHE A 662 -34.98 -18.84 31.11
N PRO A 663 -35.33 -19.62 32.16
CA PRO A 663 -34.40 -20.57 32.75
C PRO A 663 -33.85 -21.54 31.69
N HIS A 664 -32.58 -21.90 31.80
CA HIS A 664 -31.89 -22.82 30.90
C HIS A 664 -32.72 -24.07 30.58
N GLU A 665 -33.26 -24.73 31.60
CA GLU A 665 -34.03 -25.97 31.46
C GLU A 665 -35.33 -25.74 30.68
N THR A 666 -35.93 -24.56 30.80
CA THR A 666 -37.14 -24.19 30.05
C THR A 666 -36.80 -23.93 28.58
N ALA A 667 -35.69 -23.25 28.31
CA ALA A 667 -35.23 -22.99 26.94
C ALA A 667 -34.96 -24.31 26.18
N VAL A 668 -34.23 -25.25 26.80
CA VAL A 668 -33.97 -26.58 26.22
C VAL A 668 -35.27 -27.32 25.94
N GLN A 669 -36.22 -27.34 26.90
CA GLN A 669 -37.53 -27.99 26.70
C GLN A 669 -38.35 -27.36 25.56
N MET A 670 -38.31 -26.04 25.40
CA MET A 670 -39.00 -25.34 24.32
C MET A 670 -38.44 -25.73 22.94
N ILE A 671 -37.12 -25.89 22.84
CA ILE A 671 -36.45 -26.34 21.61
C ILE A 671 -36.82 -27.81 21.33
N THR A 672 -36.68 -28.70 22.32
CA THR A 672 -36.89 -30.15 22.11
C THR A 672 -38.36 -30.52 21.84
N ASN A 673 -39.32 -29.77 22.39
CA ASN A 673 -40.75 -30.00 22.19
C ASN A 673 -41.30 -29.33 20.92
N GLY A 674 -40.44 -28.69 20.12
CA GLY A 674 -40.80 -28.07 18.85
C GLY A 674 -41.52 -26.72 18.97
N ALA A 675 -41.55 -26.10 20.15
CA ALA A 675 -42.19 -24.80 20.35
C ALA A 675 -41.46 -23.67 19.58
N CYS A 676 -40.15 -23.81 19.41
CA CYS A 676 -39.32 -22.90 18.61
C CYS A 676 -39.20 -23.34 17.15
N GLY A 677 -39.48 -24.60 16.88
CA GLY A 677 -39.57 -25.15 15.53
C GLY A 677 -38.93 -26.50 15.35
N ALA A 678 -38.84 -26.92 14.08
CA ALA A 678 -38.21 -28.17 13.72
C ALA A 678 -36.71 -27.92 13.46
N PHE A 679 -35.87 -28.51 14.31
CA PHE A 679 -34.43 -28.59 14.12
C PHE A 679 -34.04 -29.99 13.66
N ASN A 680 -32.82 -30.11 13.14
CA ASN A 680 -32.22 -31.39 12.81
C ASN A 680 -32.18 -32.28 14.08
N PRO A 681 -32.71 -33.51 14.04
CA PRO A 681 -32.70 -34.41 15.20
C PRO A 681 -31.31 -34.67 15.80
N LEU A 682 -30.26 -34.68 14.96
CA LEU A 682 -28.88 -34.84 15.43
C LEU A 682 -28.42 -33.63 16.25
N LEU A 683 -28.80 -32.42 15.82
CA LEU A 683 -28.49 -31.19 16.55
C LEU A 683 -29.25 -31.12 17.88
N ILE A 684 -30.51 -31.57 17.91
CA ILE A 684 -31.25 -31.69 19.19
C ILE A 684 -30.51 -32.63 20.14
N GLN A 685 -29.99 -33.75 19.65
CA GLN A 685 -29.18 -34.66 20.48
C GLN A 685 -27.89 -33.97 20.95
N CYS A 686 -27.19 -33.25 20.08
CA CYS A 686 -25.98 -32.49 20.44
C CYS A 686 -26.29 -31.52 21.59
N LEU A 687 -27.35 -30.71 21.46
CA LEU A 687 -27.80 -29.77 22.48
C LEU A 687 -28.07 -30.47 23.81
N LEU A 688 -28.73 -31.61 23.80
CA LEU A 688 -29.01 -32.38 25.02
C LEU A 688 -27.73 -32.93 25.67
N ASP A 689 -26.72 -33.31 24.89
CA ASP A 689 -25.46 -33.80 25.41
C ASP A 689 -24.62 -32.66 26.04
N VAL A 690 -24.59 -31.49 25.41
CA VAL A 690 -23.77 -30.34 25.85
C VAL A 690 -24.50 -29.34 26.75
N GLN A 691 -25.80 -29.52 27.04
CA GLN A 691 -26.60 -28.56 27.81
C GLN A 691 -25.96 -28.18 29.16
N GLY A 692 -25.26 -29.13 29.82
CA GLY A 692 -24.57 -28.88 31.09
C GLY A 692 -23.39 -27.92 30.98
N GLU A 693 -22.63 -28.01 29.88
CA GLU A 693 -21.51 -27.12 29.56
C GLU A 693 -22.02 -25.72 29.19
N LEU A 694 -23.02 -25.65 28.30
CA LEU A 694 -23.65 -24.39 27.90
C LEU A 694 -24.25 -23.62 29.10
N LYS A 695 -24.78 -24.33 30.09
CA LYS A 695 -25.28 -23.72 31.33
C LYS A 695 -24.16 -23.06 32.15
N GLN A 696 -22.97 -23.65 32.20
CA GLN A 696 -21.84 -23.09 32.95
C GLN A 696 -21.26 -21.87 32.25
N ASP A 697 -21.12 -21.91 30.93
CA ASP A 697 -20.56 -20.82 30.15
C ASP A 697 -21.46 -19.58 30.17
N ILE A 698 -22.78 -19.77 30.08
CA ILE A 698 -23.76 -18.67 30.20
C ILE A 698 -23.75 -18.03 31.60
N LEU A 699 -23.46 -18.78 32.66
CA LEU A 699 -23.38 -18.25 34.04
C LEU A 699 -22.10 -17.45 34.31
N GLN A 700 -21.09 -17.57 33.46
CA GLN A 700 -19.82 -16.83 33.56
C GLN A 700 -19.83 -15.50 32.78
N TRP A 701 -20.87 -15.26 31.98
CA TRP A 701 -21.08 -14.02 31.21
C TRP A 701 -22.13 -13.14 31.89
#